data_AF-A0A8C9X477-F1
#
_entry.id   AF-A0A8C9X477-F1
#
_cell.length_a   1.000
_cell.length_b   1.000
_cell.length_c   1.000
_cell.angle_alpha   90.00
_cell.angle_beta   90.00
_cell.angle_gamma   90.00
#
_symmetry.space_group_name_H-M   'P 1'
#
loop_
_entity.id
_entity.type
_entity.pdbx_description
1 polymer ?
#
loop_
_entity_poly.entity_id
_entity_poly.type
_entity_poly.pdbx_seq_one_letter_code
_entity_poly.pdbx_strand_id
1 'polypeptide(L)'
;MPVMKGLLAPQNTFLDTIATRFDGTHSNFILANAQMSKGFPIVYCSDGFCELTGFSRAEVMQKSCACKFLYGPETSESIIFSIDEALEERKEFKDEIMFYKKTAVLFWCLLDIVPIKNEKGDVVLFLASFKDITDTKAKTIQDDKKEDRRRGRVKTGSPFSSARLRSSTVLYHISGHLHSREKSKSKIKLNKNVFGDLPALPEYKVADAKKSKFILLHYSTFKAGWDWLILLATFYVAVTVPYNVCFIGDDDDLTRTTTVSDIAVEILFIIDIVFNFRTTYVSKSGQVIFDARQICIHYLTTWFIIDLVAALPFDLLYAFKVSVVHLLKTVRLLRLLRLLQKMDRYSQHSTVVLTLLMSMFALLAHWMACIWYIIGKMEMEANAYNWDIGWLHELGKRLESPYYAIGGVNGTVSGPAIRSVYIASLYFTLSSLTSVGFGNVSANTDIEKIFSICVMLIGALMHALVFGNVTAIIQRMYSRWSQYHTRTKDLKDFIRVHHLPQSLKQRMLEYFQTTWSVNNGIDCNELLKDFPDELRSDITMHLNKEILELSLFASASRGCLRSLSLHIKTSFCAPGEYLLRQGDALQAIFFVCSGSMEVLKDGMVLAILGKGDLIGANLSLDDRVIKTNADVKALTYCDLQCVNLRGLYEVLDLYPEYSHRFVQDIQQDLTYNLREGHETHVILYTHLPNSLYNECTVGTVRQEGQESVEKARGEKL
;
A
#
# COMPACT_ATOMS: atom_id res chain seq x y z
N MET A 1 -7.66 -11.51 -3.39
CA MET A 1 -6.62 -10.67 -2.73
C MET A 1 -6.50 -9.37 -3.50
N PRO A 2 -6.30 -8.20 -2.85
CA PRO A 2 -5.64 -7.01 -3.35
C PRO A 2 -4.99 -7.14 -4.72
N VAL A 3 -5.17 -6.25 -5.71
CA VAL A 3 -4.12 -6.20 -6.75
C VAL A 3 -2.88 -5.82 -5.97
N MET A 4 -1.89 -6.72 -5.90
CA MET A 4 -0.67 -6.43 -5.16
C MET A 4 -0.12 -5.14 -5.73
N LYS A 5 -0.24 -4.04 -4.97
CA LYS A 5 0.25 -2.72 -5.40
C LYS A 5 1.78 -2.69 -5.46
N GLY A 6 2.42 -3.78 -5.04
CA GLY A 6 3.84 -3.89 -4.77
C GLY A 6 4.23 -3.20 -3.47
N LEU A 7 5.44 -3.47 -3.01
CA LEU A 7 6.08 -2.75 -1.90
C LEU A 7 6.37 -1.32 -2.39
N LEU A 8 5.48 -0.39 -2.03
CA LEU A 8 5.54 1.04 -2.40
C LEU A 8 6.09 1.91 -1.27
N ALA A 9 6.59 1.31 -0.19
CA ALA A 9 7.13 2.04 0.94
C ALA A 9 8.21 3.01 0.44
N PRO A 10 8.13 4.31 0.74
CA PRO A 10 9.17 5.25 0.44
C PRO A 10 10.47 4.77 1.10
N GLN A 11 11.45 4.38 0.31
CA GLN A 11 12.71 3.85 0.80
C GLN A 11 13.76 4.94 0.76
N ASN A 12 14.52 5.07 1.85
CA ASN A 12 15.77 5.80 1.84
C ASN A 12 16.82 4.96 1.08
N THR A 13 16.75 4.95 -0.25
CA THR A 13 17.74 4.30 -1.13
C THR A 13 19.04 5.10 -1.23
N PHE A 14 19.28 6.02 -0.30
CA PHE A 14 20.45 6.88 -0.25
C PHE A 14 21.75 6.08 -0.21
N LEU A 15 21.83 5.07 0.68
CA LEU A 15 22.98 4.17 0.77
C LEU A 15 23.17 3.33 -0.49
N ASP A 16 22.08 2.77 -1.04
CA ASP A 16 22.13 1.98 -2.27
C ASP A 16 22.58 2.82 -3.47
N THR A 17 22.15 4.08 -3.53
CA THR A 17 22.54 5.03 -4.59
C THR A 17 24.01 5.39 -4.48
N ILE A 18 24.55 5.52 -3.26
CA ILE A 18 25.97 5.72 -3.03
C ILE A 18 26.73 4.44 -3.42
N ALA A 19 26.34 3.27 -2.89
CA ALA A 19 26.98 2.00 -3.19
C ALA A 19 27.08 1.74 -4.71
N THR A 20 25.97 1.86 -5.43
CA THR A 20 25.94 1.68 -6.90
C THR A 20 26.75 2.73 -7.67
N ARG A 21 26.83 3.98 -7.19
CA ARG A 21 27.67 5.02 -7.81
C ARG A 21 29.16 4.70 -7.68
N PHE A 22 29.51 4.00 -6.62
CA PHE A 22 30.89 3.73 -6.24
C PHE A 22 31.33 2.27 -6.48
N ASP A 23 30.48 1.43 -7.07
CA ASP A 23 30.71 0.00 -7.40
C ASP A 23 31.78 -0.24 -8.49
N GLY A 24 32.41 0.80 -9.02
CA GLY A 24 33.45 0.68 -10.05
C GLY A 24 34.79 0.11 -9.57
N THR A 25 35.06 0.16 -8.26
CA THR A 25 36.24 -0.40 -7.57
C THR A 25 36.08 -0.09 -6.09
N HIS A 26 36.08 -1.08 -5.19
CA HIS A 26 36.05 -0.97 -3.71
C HIS A 26 36.16 0.47 -3.18
N SER A 27 35.01 1.12 -2.99
CA SER A 27 34.98 2.49 -2.54
C SER A 27 35.09 2.56 -1.04
N ASN A 28 36.18 3.18 -0.59
CA ASN A 28 36.46 3.34 0.82
C ASN A 28 35.80 4.65 1.23
N PHE A 29 34.66 4.60 1.93
CA PHE A 29 33.96 5.80 2.36
C PHE A 29 33.31 5.63 3.73
N ILE A 30 33.09 6.75 4.40
CA ILE A 30 32.35 6.85 5.66
C ILE A 30 31.27 7.92 5.56
N LEU A 31 30.22 7.78 6.36
CA LEU A 31 29.21 8.81 6.56
C LEU A 31 29.23 9.27 8.01
N ALA A 32 29.17 10.58 8.22
CA ALA A 32 29.14 11.18 9.55
C ALA A 32 27.96 12.15 9.71
N ASN A 33 27.45 12.28 10.93
CA ASN A 33 26.35 13.19 11.24
C ASN A 33 26.85 14.65 11.34
N ALA A 34 26.29 15.55 10.52
CA ALA A 34 26.64 16.97 10.47
C ALA A 34 25.79 17.86 11.39
N GLN A 35 24.76 17.31 12.04
CA GLN A 35 23.84 18.06 12.91
C GLN A 35 24.33 18.16 14.36
N MET A 36 25.21 17.25 14.80
CA MET A 36 25.82 17.37 16.13
C MET A 36 26.87 18.47 16.15
N SER A 37 26.85 19.28 17.21
CA SER A 37 27.67 20.48 17.35
C SER A 37 29.16 20.20 17.63
N LYS A 38 29.53 18.99 18.05
CA LYS A 38 30.92 18.61 18.31
C LYS A 38 31.20 17.18 17.86
N GLY A 39 32.37 16.98 17.26
CA GLY A 39 32.95 15.67 16.96
C GLY A 39 32.52 15.02 15.65
N PHE A 40 31.36 15.38 15.07
CA PHE A 40 30.83 14.83 13.80
C PHE A 40 30.95 13.29 13.74
N PRO A 41 30.17 12.55 14.56
CA PRO A 41 30.37 11.11 14.72
C PRO A 41 30.03 10.34 13.45
N ILE A 42 30.84 9.32 13.17
CA ILE A 42 30.66 8.39 12.06
C ILE A 42 29.45 7.49 12.35
N VAL A 43 28.49 7.49 11.44
CA VAL A 43 27.25 6.70 11.48
C VAL A 43 27.25 5.52 10.50
N TYR A 44 28.20 5.47 9.57
CA TYR A 44 28.38 4.35 8.64
C TYR A 44 29.80 4.29 8.10
N CYS A 45 30.32 3.09 7.86
CA CYS A 45 31.56 2.87 7.11
C CYS A 45 31.41 1.68 6.14
N SER A 46 31.94 1.86 4.92
CA SER A 46 31.94 0.81 3.89
C SER A 46 32.91 -0.32 4.24
N ASP A 47 32.68 -1.52 3.69
CA ASP A 47 33.59 -2.66 3.90
C ASP A 47 34.99 -2.38 3.34
N GLY A 48 35.08 -1.68 2.20
CA GLY A 48 36.36 -1.24 1.63
C GLY A 48 37.16 -0.34 2.57
N PHE A 49 36.50 0.54 3.34
CA PHE A 49 37.18 1.36 4.35
C PHE A 49 37.74 0.51 5.50
N CYS A 50 37.00 -0.50 5.95
CA CYS A 50 37.47 -1.44 6.96
C CYS A 50 38.68 -2.26 6.46
N GLU A 51 38.65 -2.72 5.21
CA GLU A 51 39.77 -3.42 4.58
C GLU A 51 41.01 -2.53 4.41
N LEU A 52 40.81 -1.27 3.99
CA LEU A 52 41.91 -0.31 3.79
C LEU A 52 42.64 0.01 5.10
N THR A 53 41.88 0.28 6.17
CA THR A 53 42.41 0.77 7.44
C THR A 53 42.75 -0.36 8.43
N GLY A 54 42.17 -1.54 8.26
CA GLY A 54 42.29 -2.68 9.16
C GLY A 54 41.47 -2.56 10.44
N PHE A 55 40.64 -1.52 10.58
CA PHE A 55 39.73 -1.36 11.71
C PHE A 55 38.38 -2.04 11.45
N SER A 56 37.82 -2.65 12.48
CA SER A 56 36.46 -3.20 12.40
C SER A 56 35.42 -2.07 12.41
N ARG A 57 34.24 -2.33 11.83
CA ARG A 57 33.13 -1.36 11.81
C ARG A 57 32.79 -0.85 13.22
N ALA A 58 32.74 -1.73 14.22
CA ALA A 58 32.45 -1.35 15.60
C ALA A 58 33.47 -0.38 16.21
N GLU A 59 34.75 -0.48 15.80
CA GLU A 59 35.82 0.42 16.26
C GLU A 59 35.81 1.78 15.54
N VAL A 60 35.16 1.88 14.37
CA VAL A 60 35.10 3.10 13.55
C VAL A 60 33.84 3.91 13.87
N MET A 61 32.72 3.24 14.13
CA MET A 61 31.45 3.88 14.48
C MET A 61 31.60 4.78 15.72
N GLN A 62 30.87 5.91 15.75
CA GLN A 62 30.94 6.94 16.82
C GLN A 62 32.27 7.70 16.96
N LYS A 63 33.31 7.36 16.20
CA LYS A 63 34.52 8.19 16.13
C LYS A 63 34.29 9.42 15.25
N SER A 64 35.18 10.39 15.37
CA SER A 64 35.07 11.65 14.62
C SER A 64 35.34 11.48 13.13
N CYS A 65 34.57 12.19 12.28
CA CYS A 65 34.74 12.24 10.83
C CYS A 65 36.14 12.72 10.39
N ALA A 66 36.83 13.52 11.20
CA ALA A 66 38.21 13.92 10.97
C ALA A 66 39.20 12.73 11.04
N CYS A 67 38.75 11.54 11.43
CA CYS A 67 39.56 10.32 11.48
C CYS A 67 40.80 10.45 12.37
N LYS A 68 40.66 11.10 13.54
CA LYS A 68 41.77 11.30 14.50
C LYS A 68 42.49 10.03 14.92
N PHE A 69 41.83 8.87 14.81
CA PHE A 69 42.39 7.56 15.11
C PHE A 69 43.33 7.01 14.02
N LEU A 70 43.37 7.64 12.85
CA LEU A 70 44.31 7.33 11.75
C LEU A 70 45.53 8.27 11.75
N TYR A 71 45.55 9.29 12.59
CA TYR A 71 46.66 10.23 12.69
C TYR A 71 47.88 9.58 13.35
N GLY A 72 49.06 10.02 12.95
CA GLY A 72 50.31 9.67 13.61
C GLY A 72 51.37 10.77 13.44
N PRO A 73 52.63 10.51 13.82
CA PRO A 73 53.67 11.54 13.93
C PRO A 73 54.05 12.19 12.59
N GLU A 74 53.82 11.51 11.47
CA GLU A 74 54.11 12.04 10.12
C GLU A 74 52.90 12.71 9.44
N THR A 75 51.76 12.81 10.12
CA THR A 75 50.58 13.50 9.61
C THR A 75 50.75 15.02 9.77
N SER A 76 50.60 15.79 8.68
CA SER A 76 50.80 17.25 8.72
C SER A 76 49.75 17.97 9.57
N GLU A 77 50.19 18.72 10.59
CA GLU A 77 49.31 19.52 11.46
C GLU A 77 48.52 20.59 10.69
N SER A 78 49.08 21.13 9.60
CA SER A 78 48.39 22.14 8.78
C SER A 78 47.13 21.58 8.11
N ILE A 79 47.18 20.31 7.69
CA ILE A 79 46.07 19.64 7.00
C ILE A 79 45.00 19.24 8.01
N ILE A 80 45.40 18.81 9.21
CA ILE A 80 44.49 18.51 10.32
C ILE A 80 43.63 19.75 10.65
N PHE A 81 44.25 20.93 10.74
CA PHE A 81 43.53 22.18 10.99
C PHE A 81 42.54 22.52 9.86
N SER A 82 42.96 22.37 8.60
CA SER A 82 42.08 22.62 7.45
C SER A 82 40.90 21.64 7.35
N ILE A 83 41.06 20.39 7.81
CA ILE A 83 39.96 19.42 7.90
C ILE A 83 38.94 19.86 8.96
N ASP A 84 39.42 20.21 10.16
CA ASP A 84 38.55 20.65 11.26
C ASP A 84 37.80 21.95 10.88
N GLU A 85 38.48 22.91 10.25
CA GLU A 85 37.87 24.15 9.71
C GLU A 85 36.81 23.85 8.65
N ALA A 86 37.09 22.96 7.69
CA ALA A 86 36.14 22.62 6.63
C ALA A 86 34.88 21.91 7.16
N LEU A 87 35.03 21.07 8.19
CA LEU A 87 33.91 20.41 8.86
C LEU A 87 33.05 21.41 9.65
N GLU A 88 33.67 22.38 10.33
CA GLU A 88 32.98 23.44 11.06
C GLU A 88 32.25 24.41 10.11
N GLU A 89 32.90 24.82 9.03
CA GLU A 89 32.33 25.71 8.00
C GLU A 89 31.36 24.98 7.05
N ARG A 90 31.25 23.64 7.15
CA ARG A 90 30.42 22.78 6.30
C ARG A 90 30.74 22.94 4.81
N LYS A 91 32.03 23.05 4.49
CA LYS A 91 32.54 23.19 3.11
C LYS A 91 33.10 21.86 2.59
N GLU A 92 33.24 21.78 1.28
CA GLU A 92 33.95 20.67 0.64
C GLU A 92 35.44 20.75 0.95
N PHE A 93 36.05 19.62 1.28
CA PHE A 93 37.48 19.51 1.57
C PHE A 93 38.10 18.41 0.72
N LYS A 94 39.22 18.69 0.06
CA LYS A 94 39.94 17.71 -0.74
C LYS A 94 41.44 17.95 -0.66
N ASP A 95 42.16 17.01 -0.05
CA ASP A 95 43.62 17.08 0.07
C ASP A 95 44.26 15.70 0.26
N GLU A 96 45.58 15.64 0.11
CA GLU A 96 46.40 14.44 0.32
C GLU A 96 46.95 14.41 1.75
N ILE A 97 46.67 13.33 2.48
CA ILE A 97 47.06 13.18 3.88
C ILE A 97 47.73 11.82 4.12
N MET A 98 48.69 11.81 5.06
CA MET A 98 49.35 10.60 5.55
C MET A 98 48.58 10.00 6.72
N PHE A 99 48.13 8.75 6.55
CA PHE A 99 47.40 8.00 7.56
C PHE A 99 48.13 6.74 8.00
N TYR A 100 47.77 6.27 9.18
CA TYR A 100 48.26 5.02 9.78
C TYR A 100 47.15 3.98 9.81
N LYS A 101 47.45 2.78 9.33
CA LYS A 101 46.57 1.61 9.48
C LYS A 101 46.59 1.11 10.92
N LYS A 102 45.66 0.22 11.29
CA LYS A 102 45.65 -0.45 12.61
C LYS A 102 46.97 -1.17 12.94
N THR A 103 47.65 -1.67 11.91
CA THR A 103 48.98 -2.32 12.01
C THR A 103 50.15 -1.32 12.10
N ALA A 104 49.86 -0.02 12.26
CA ALA A 104 50.83 1.09 12.25
C ALA A 104 51.61 1.26 10.92
N VAL A 105 51.14 0.67 9.82
CA VAL A 105 51.70 0.87 8.49
C VAL A 105 51.21 2.20 7.91
N LEU A 106 52.14 2.99 7.37
CA LEU A 106 51.84 4.27 6.72
C LEU A 106 51.30 4.07 5.30
N PHE A 107 50.33 4.90 4.91
CA PHE A 107 49.86 4.98 3.53
C PHE A 107 49.43 6.42 3.18
N TRP A 108 49.65 6.79 1.92
CA TRP A 108 49.18 8.07 1.39
C TRP A 108 47.72 7.95 0.96
N CYS A 109 46.86 8.85 1.45
CA CYS A 109 45.45 8.85 1.15
C CYS A 109 45.03 10.20 0.55
N LEU A 110 44.32 10.17 -0.57
CA LEU A 110 43.53 11.32 -1.02
C LEU A 110 42.19 11.29 -0.26
N LEU A 111 41.96 12.30 0.57
CA LEU A 111 40.74 12.47 1.36
C LEU A 111 39.83 13.50 0.67
N ASP A 112 38.58 13.13 0.43
CA ASP A 112 37.56 13.99 -0.19
C ASP A 112 36.30 13.98 0.69
N ILE A 113 36.01 15.11 1.35
CA ILE A 113 34.87 15.29 2.27
C ILE A 113 33.85 16.22 1.62
N VAL A 114 32.63 15.72 1.49
CA VAL A 114 31.52 16.43 0.83
C VAL A 114 30.32 16.52 1.77
N PRO A 115 29.76 17.73 2.03
CA PRO A 115 28.53 17.89 2.81
C PRO A 115 27.29 17.47 2.00
N ILE A 116 26.43 16.66 2.62
CA ILE A 116 25.16 16.18 2.06
C ILE A 116 24.01 16.97 2.66
N LYS A 117 23.19 17.54 1.77
CA LYS A 117 22.02 18.34 2.13
C LYS A 117 20.75 17.50 2.14
N ASN A 118 19.80 17.91 2.97
CA ASN A 118 18.42 17.43 2.98
C ASN A 118 17.55 18.32 2.05
N GLU A 119 16.28 17.96 1.83
CA GLU A 119 15.30 18.69 1.01
C GLU A 119 15.15 20.17 1.38
N LYS A 120 15.40 20.50 2.64
CA LYS A 120 15.33 21.88 3.17
C LYS A 120 16.58 22.70 2.88
N GLY A 121 17.61 22.11 2.26
CA GLY A 121 18.91 22.73 2.01
C GLY A 121 19.91 22.61 3.18
N ASP A 122 19.48 22.05 4.31
CA ASP A 122 20.32 21.88 5.51
C ASP A 122 21.32 20.72 5.34
N VAL A 123 22.57 20.93 5.73
CA VAL A 123 23.60 19.87 5.75
C VAL A 123 23.34 18.91 6.90
N VAL A 124 23.02 17.65 6.57
CA VAL A 124 22.65 16.61 7.55
C VAL A 124 23.73 15.55 7.74
N LEU A 125 24.50 15.25 6.69
CA LEU A 125 25.55 14.24 6.71
C LEU A 125 26.82 14.77 6.02
N PHE A 126 27.98 14.20 6.36
CA PHE A 126 29.21 14.32 5.59
C PHE A 126 29.53 12.98 4.95
N LEU A 127 29.89 12.98 3.67
CA LEU A 127 30.46 11.84 2.96
C LEU A 127 31.96 12.07 2.82
N ALA A 128 32.76 11.22 3.46
CA ALA A 128 34.21 11.24 3.30
C ALA A 128 34.67 10.01 2.51
N SER A 129 35.35 10.24 1.40
CA SER A 129 35.90 9.24 0.48
C SER A 129 37.42 9.17 0.62
N PHE A 130 37.96 7.94 0.61
CA PHE A 130 39.37 7.63 0.83
C PHE A 130 39.94 6.87 -0.36
N LYS A 131 41.00 7.40 -0.99
CA LYS A 131 41.71 6.72 -2.06
C LYS A 131 43.19 6.55 -1.73
N ASP A 132 43.64 5.30 -1.68
CA ASP A 132 45.06 4.99 -1.49
C ASP A 132 45.85 5.40 -2.74
N ILE A 133 46.85 6.27 -2.56
CA ILE A 133 47.72 6.78 -3.62
C ILE A 133 49.19 6.41 -3.38
N THR A 134 49.47 5.51 -2.43
CA THR A 134 50.83 5.12 -2.01
C THR A 134 51.69 4.65 -3.18
N ASP A 135 51.15 3.77 -4.04
CA ASP A 135 51.87 3.25 -5.22
C ASP A 135 52.14 4.34 -6.26
N THR A 136 51.21 5.27 -6.43
CA THR A 136 51.35 6.39 -7.37
C THR A 136 52.43 7.34 -6.89
N LYS A 137 52.45 7.67 -5.59
CA LYS A 137 53.50 8.50 -4.98
C LYS A 137 54.87 7.83 -5.02
N ALA A 138 54.95 6.53 -4.77
CA ALA A 138 56.19 5.77 -4.85
C ALA A 138 56.80 5.79 -6.27
N LYS A 139 55.95 5.70 -7.32
CA LYS A 139 56.36 5.84 -8.72
C LYS A 139 56.84 7.26 -9.04
N THR A 140 56.12 8.29 -8.60
CA THR A 140 56.54 9.70 -8.79
C THR A 140 57.90 9.97 -8.14
N ILE A 141 58.14 9.45 -6.93
CA ILE A 141 59.43 9.59 -6.23
C ILE A 141 60.56 8.83 -6.95
N GLN A 142 60.27 7.68 -7.56
CA GLN A 142 61.24 6.94 -8.38
C GLN A 142 61.55 7.65 -9.70
N ASP A 143 60.55 8.26 -10.33
CA ASP A 143 60.71 9.00 -11.59
C ASP A 143 61.45 10.33 -11.36
N ASP A 144 61.19 11.05 -10.27
CA ASP A 144 61.97 12.22 -9.86
C ASP A 144 63.45 11.84 -9.60
N LYS A 145 63.71 10.70 -8.95
CA LYS A 145 65.08 10.18 -8.75
C LYS A 145 65.75 9.76 -10.07
N LYS A 146 64.99 9.31 -11.08
CA LYS A 146 65.50 9.00 -12.43
C LYS A 146 65.75 10.26 -13.26
N GLU A 147 64.92 11.30 -13.12
CA GLU A 147 65.12 12.61 -13.75
C GLU A 147 66.33 13.35 -13.16
N ASP A 148 66.51 13.32 -11.84
CA ASP A 148 67.68 13.93 -11.19
C ASP A 148 69.00 13.24 -11.60
N ARG A 149 68.97 11.92 -11.87
CA ARG A 149 70.12 11.21 -12.46
C ARG A 149 70.39 11.58 -13.93
N ARG A 150 69.39 12.09 -14.66
CA ARG A 150 69.55 12.56 -16.05
C ARG A 150 69.98 14.03 -16.12
N ARG A 151 69.74 14.84 -15.09
CA ARG A 151 70.17 16.25 -15.01
C ARG A 151 71.51 16.40 -14.29
N GLY A 152 72.54 15.77 -14.83
CA GLY A 152 73.93 15.99 -14.41
C GLY A 152 74.65 17.05 -15.25
N ARG A 153 74.27 18.33 -15.18
CA ARG A 153 75.17 19.52 -15.28
C ARG A 153 74.40 20.85 -15.31
N VAL A 154 75.00 21.83 -14.64
CA VAL A 154 74.68 23.27 -14.51
C VAL A 154 73.86 23.64 -13.26
N LYS A 155 74.55 24.31 -12.32
CA LYS A 155 74.04 24.93 -11.09
C LYS A 155 73.43 26.31 -11.38
N THR A 156 72.39 26.64 -10.61
CA THR A 156 72.13 27.85 -9.79
C THR A 156 70.71 28.39 -9.99
N GLY A 157 69.82 28.03 -9.05
CA GLY A 157 68.46 28.54 -8.88
C GLY A 157 67.81 27.84 -7.68
N SER A 158 67.08 28.56 -6.83
CA SER A 158 66.56 28.06 -5.55
C SER A 158 65.63 26.84 -5.71
N PRO A 159 65.74 25.81 -4.84
CA PRO A 159 65.00 24.54 -5.01
C PRO A 159 63.52 24.62 -4.59
N PHE A 160 63.01 25.78 -4.18
CA PHE A 160 61.69 25.92 -3.58
C PHE A 160 60.55 26.33 -4.54
N SER A 161 60.84 26.71 -5.80
CA SER A 161 59.79 27.11 -6.76
C SER A 161 59.47 26.05 -7.83
N SER A 162 60.41 25.13 -8.12
CA SER A 162 60.26 24.12 -9.18
C SER A 162 59.43 22.89 -8.76
N ALA A 163 59.45 22.51 -7.48
CA ALA A 163 58.60 21.45 -6.93
C ALA A 163 57.11 21.83 -6.91
N ARG A 164 56.80 23.14 -6.79
CA ARG A 164 55.44 23.70 -6.81
C ARG A 164 54.83 23.77 -8.21
N LEU A 165 55.67 23.85 -9.26
CA LEU A 165 55.24 23.88 -10.67
C LEU A 165 55.03 22.48 -11.25
N ARG A 166 55.70 21.44 -10.73
CA ARG A 166 55.55 20.04 -11.21
C ARG A 166 54.42 19.28 -10.54
N SER A 167 54.15 19.56 -9.27
CA SER A 167 52.92 19.12 -8.60
C SER A 167 51.66 19.70 -9.27
N SER A 168 51.77 20.90 -9.87
CA SER A 168 50.73 21.48 -10.73
C SER A 168 50.48 20.66 -12.01
N THR A 169 51.50 20.06 -12.64
CA THR A 169 51.34 19.24 -13.87
C THR A 169 50.71 17.85 -13.61
N VAL A 170 50.96 17.27 -12.44
CA VAL A 170 50.26 16.04 -12.02
C VAL A 170 48.81 16.34 -11.63
N LEU A 171 48.55 17.51 -11.04
CA LEU A 171 47.21 18.07 -10.87
C LEU A 171 46.50 18.28 -12.22
N TYR A 172 47.19 18.60 -13.32
CA TYR A 172 46.59 18.74 -14.66
C TYR A 172 46.12 17.41 -15.28
N HIS A 173 46.75 16.28 -14.94
CA HIS A 173 46.32 14.97 -15.45
C HIS A 173 45.24 14.31 -14.58
N ILE A 174 45.04 14.77 -13.35
CA ILE A 174 44.05 14.24 -12.40
C ILE A 174 42.83 15.17 -12.27
N SER A 175 43.01 16.48 -12.47
CA SER A 175 41.97 17.52 -12.38
C SER A 175 41.49 17.95 -13.77
N GLY A 176 40.87 17.03 -14.48
CA GLY A 176 40.11 17.34 -15.68
C GLY A 176 38.75 17.96 -15.35
N HIS A 177 38.71 19.14 -14.71
CA HIS A 177 37.78 20.26 -14.98
C HIS A 177 37.76 21.30 -13.84
N LEU A 178 37.83 22.59 -14.24
CA LEU A 178 37.47 23.83 -13.52
C LEU A 178 38.50 24.49 -12.59
N HIS A 179 39.37 25.31 -13.19
CA HIS A 179 39.27 26.76 -12.98
C HIS A 179 39.76 27.52 -14.22
N SER A 180 38.82 28.14 -14.92
CA SER A 180 39.12 29.20 -15.88
C SER A 180 39.54 30.43 -15.09
N ARG A 181 40.65 31.05 -15.46
CA ARG A 181 40.88 32.48 -15.19
C ARG A 181 41.51 33.11 -16.42
N GLU A 182 40.66 33.89 -17.10
CA GLU A 182 40.97 35.09 -17.87
C GLU A 182 42.30 35.15 -18.66
N LYS A 183 42.13 35.06 -19.99
CA LYS A 183 42.69 35.93 -21.07
C LYS A 183 43.34 35.15 -22.22
N SER A 184 42.55 35.07 -23.29
CA SER A 184 42.94 35.28 -24.69
C SER A 184 43.67 34.17 -25.49
N LYS A 185 42.98 33.76 -26.58
CA LYS A 185 43.46 33.22 -27.87
C LYS A 185 44.04 31.79 -27.91
N SER A 186 43.20 30.81 -28.23
CA SER A 186 43.18 30.14 -29.55
C SER A 186 42.18 28.98 -29.54
N LYS A 187 41.36 28.88 -30.59
CA LYS A 187 40.32 27.87 -30.77
C LYS A 187 40.95 26.55 -31.22
N ILE A 188 40.87 25.51 -30.39
CA ILE A 188 40.90 24.12 -30.84
C ILE A 188 39.75 23.39 -30.14
N LYS A 189 38.75 22.99 -30.92
CA LYS A 189 37.60 22.18 -30.48
C LYS A 189 38.11 20.78 -30.13
N LEU A 190 37.98 20.36 -28.88
CA LEU A 190 38.10 18.94 -28.49
C LEU A 190 36.78 18.43 -27.89
N ASN A 191 36.53 17.15 -28.14
CA ASN A 191 35.24 16.48 -28.23
C ASN A 191 34.56 16.24 -26.86
N LYS A 192 33.22 16.37 -26.82
CA LYS A 192 32.37 16.51 -25.62
C LYS A 192 31.82 15.18 -25.04
N ASN A 193 32.55 14.06 -25.17
CA ASN A 193 31.94 12.72 -25.01
C ASN A 193 32.63 11.76 -24.01
N VAL A 194 33.10 12.21 -22.84
CA VAL A 194 33.65 11.27 -21.82
C VAL A 194 33.12 11.47 -20.40
N PHE A 195 32.71 12.67 -20.01
CA PHE A 195 31.92 12.89 -18.79
C PHE A 195 30.57 13.47 -19.17
N GLY A 196 29.51 12.67 -19.03
CA GLY A 196 28.16 13.22 -18.94
C GLY A 196 28.08 14.23 -17.80
N ASP A 197 27.19 15.21 -17.91
CA ASP A 197 26.94 16.25 -16.89
C ASP A 197 27.07 15.67 -15.47
N LEU A 198 27.86 16.29 -14.58
CA LEU A 198 27.95 15.85 -13.18
C LEU A 198 26.54 15.74 -12.60
N PRO A 199 26.02 14.54 -12.30
CA PRO A 199 24.74 14.44 -11.63
C PRO A 199 24.91 14.99 -10.21
N ALA A 200 23.97 15.85 -9.81
CA ALA A 200 23.91 16.45 -8.48
C ALA A 200 24.13 15.37 -7.39
N LEU A 201 24.88 15.73 -6.33
CA LEU A 201 25.09 14.86 -5.18
C LEU A 201 23.74 14.33 -4.66
N PRO A 202 23.62 13.04 -4.30
CA PRO A 202 22.36 12.52 -3.79
C PRO A 202 22.03 13.25 -2.49
N GLU A 203 20.84 13.84 -2.42
CA GLU A 203 20.31 14.42 -1.18
C GLU A 203 19.86 13.30 -0.24
N TYR A 204 20.03 13.49 1.06
CA TYR A 204 19.48 12.57 2.07
C TYR A 204 17.97 12.79 2.15
N LYS A 205 17.24 12.10 1.27
CA LYS A 205 15.80 12.23 1.08
C LYS A 205 15.16 10.85 1.07
N VAL A 206 14.00 10.75 1.73
CA VAL A 206 13.03 9.66 1.50
C VAL A 206 12.48 9.87 0.09
N ALA A 207 13.16 9.28 -0.89
CA ALA A 207 12.80 9.47 -2.27
C ALA A 207 11.51 8.69 -2.54
N ASP A 208 10.41 9.41 -2.73
CA ASP A 208 9.30 8.87 -3.50
C ASP A 208 9.88 8.33 -4.82
N ALA A 209 9.52 7.09 -5.17
CA ALA A 209 10.01 6.43 -6.37
C ALA A 209 9.95 7.43 -7.54
N LYS A 210 11.11 7.77 -8.12
CA LYS A 210 11.26 8.84 -9.11
C LYS A 210 10.20 8.66 -10.19
N LYS A 211 9.15 9.48 -10.16
CA LYS A 211 8.06 9.46 -11.14
C LYS A 211 8.65 9.95 -12.47
N SER A 212 9.03 9.02 -13.33
CA SER A 212 9.38 9.36 -14.71
C SER A 212 8.17 10.00 -15.39
N LYS A 213 8.37 11.14 -16.07
CA LYS A 213 7.30 12.03 -16.55
C LYS A 213 6.35 11.44 -17.61
N PHE A 214 6.49 10.17 -17.98
CA PHE A 214 5.64 9.49 -18.96
C PHE A 214 5.41 8.01 -18.62
N ILE A 215 5.27 7.69 -17.33
CA ILE A 215 4.99 6.32 -16.87
C ILE A 215 3.67 6.27 -16.11
N LEU A 216 2.78 5.40 -16.58
CA LEU A 216 1.48 5.15 -15.98
C LEU A 216 1.61 4.10 -14.88
N LEU A 217 1.06 4.38 -13.71
CA LEU A 217 1.06 3.40 -12.63
C LEU A 217 -0.06 2.38 -12.86
N HIS A 218 0.24 1.09 -12.72
CA HIS A 218 -0.74 0.01 -12.92
C HIS A 218 -1.96 0.10 -11.99
N TYR A 219 -1.82 0.70 -10.81
CA TYR A 219 -2.89 0.92 -9.82
C TYR A 219 -3.52 2.32 -9.89
N SER A 220 -3.19 3.13 -10.89
CA SER A 220 -3.80 4.46 -11.09
C SER A 220 -5.30 4.35 -11.39
N THR A 221 -6.09 5.30 -10.88
CA THR A 221 -7.53 5.40 -11.17
C THR A 221 -7.79 5.59 -12.66
N PHE A 222 -6.95 6.37 -13.35
CA PHE A 222 -7.00 6.51 -14.81
C PHE A 222 -6.78 5.18 -15.52
N LYS A 223 -5.76 4.41 -15.12
CA LYS A 223 -5.50 3.09 -15.71
C LYS A 223 -6.64 2.11 -15.44
N ALA A 224 -7.27 2.17 -14.27
CA ALA A 224 -8.45 1.37 -13.97
C ALA A 224 -9.63 1.72 -14.89
N GLY A 225 -9.92 3.01 -15.10
CA GLY A 225 -10.96 3.45 -16.04
C GLY A 225 -10.66 3.06 -17.48
N TRP A 226 -9.40 3.20 -17.92
CA TRP A 226 -8.96 2.75 -19.24
C TRP A 226 -9.13 1.23 -19.41
N ASP A 227 -8.82 0.45 -18.37
CA ASP A 227 -8.98 -1.00 -18.42
C ASP A 227 -10.44 -1.44 -18.59
N TRP A 228 -11.38 -0.71 -18.00
CA TRP A 228 -12.82 -0.89 -18.22
C TRP A 228 -13.25 -0.52 -19.64
N LEU A 229 -12.71 0.56 -20.21
CA LEU A 229 -12.98 0.96 -21.59
C LEU A 229 -12.50 -0.11 -22.58
N ILE A 230 -11.30 -0.66 -22.38
CA ILE A 230 -10.76 -1.75 -23.20
C ILE A 230 -11.55 -3.05 -23.03
N LEU A 231 -12.02 -3.34 -21.81
CA LEU A 231 -12.91 -4.47 -21.56
C LEU A 231 -14.22 -4.34 -22.36
N LEU A 232 -14.85 -3.16 -22.33
CA LEU A 232 -16.06 -2.87 -23.09
C LEU A 232 -15.83 -2.99 -24.61
N ALA A 233 -14.72 -2.43 -25.12
CA ALA A 233 -14.34 -2.55 -26.52
C ALA A 233 -14.08 -4.02 -26.93
N THR A 234 -13.49 -4.82 -26.03
CA THR A 234 -13.28 -6.26 -26.27
C THR A 234 -14.61 -7.01 -26.34
N PHE A 235 -15.56 -6.70 -25.45
CA PHE A 235 -16.90 -7.29 -25.48
C PHE A 235 -17.66 -6.92 -26.75
N TYR A 236 -17.57 -5.65 -27.19
CA TYR A 236 -18.14 -5.21 -28.47
C TYR A 236 -17.62 -6.07 -29.63
N VAL A 237 -16.30 -6.21 -29.77
CA VAL A 237 -15.67 -7.01 -30.84
C VAL A 237 -16.11 -8.47 -30.79
N ALA A 238 -16.21 -9.03 -29.58
CA ALA A 238 -16.60 -10.42 -29.40
C ALA A 238 -18.03 -10.71 -29.85
N VAL A 239 -18.91 -9.71 -29.85
CA VAL A 239 -20.29 -9.80 -30.37
C VAL A 239 -20.35 -9.42 -31.85
N THR A 240 -19.73 -8.32 -32.27
CA THR A 240 -19.90 -7.82 -33.64
C THR A 240 -19.13 -8.65 -34.68
N VAL A 241 -17.94 -9.18 -34.36
CA VAL A 241 -17.14 -9.92 -35.34
C VAL A 241 -17.83 -11.21 -35.80
N PRO A 242 -18.29 -12.12 -34.91
CA PRO A 242 -19.02 -13.30 -35.33
C PRO A 242 -20.33 -12.96 -36.04
N TYR A 243 -21.06 -11.95 -35.56
CA TYR A 243 -22.28 -11.48 -36.22
C TYR A 243 -22.03 -11.02 -37.66
N ASN A 244 -21.03 -10.16 -37.89
CA ASN A 244 -20.68 -9.63 -39.20
C ASN A 244 -20.23 -10.73 -40.17
N VAL A 245 -19.40 -11.67 -39.67
CA VAL A 245 -18.90 -12.80 -40.48
C VAL A 245 -20.04 -13.74 -40.87
N CYS A 246 -20.99 -14.00 -39.98
CA CYS A 246 -22.06 -14.97 -40.23
C CYS A 246 -23.22 -14.35 -41.03
N PHE A 247 -23.72 -13.18 -40.62
CA PHE A 247 -25.03 -12.66 -41.05
C PHE A 247 -24.97 -11.53 -42.08
N ILE A 248 -23.91 -10.72 -42.14
CA ILE A 248 -23.89 -9.49 -42.97
C ILE A 248 -23.23 -9.71 -44.34
N GLY A 249 -22.25 -10.60 -44.49
CA GLY A 249 -21.66 -10.90 -45.81
C GLY A 249 -21.20 -9.64 -46.58
N ASP A 250 -21.30 -9.68 -47.93
CA ASP A 250 -20.85 -8.62 -48.87
C ASP A 250 -21.89 -7.48 -49.06
N ASP A 251 -22.88 -7.31 -48.19
CA ASP A 251 -23.89 -6.24 -48.34
C ASP A 251 -23.29 -4.84 -48.01
N ASP A 252 -23.13 -4.02 -49.06
CA ASP A 252 -22.38 -2.76 -49.07
C ASP A 252 -23.00 -1.59 -48.27
N ASP A 253 -24.30 -1.61 -47.95
CA ASP A 253 -24.97 -0.45 -47.34
C ASP A 253 -24.93 -0.44 -45.80
N LEU A 254 -25.08 -1.60 -45.14
CA LEU A 254 -25.03 -1.70 -43.68
C LEU A 254 -23.58 -1.63 -43.16
N THR A 255 -22.63 -2.13 -43.95
CA THR A 255 -21.19 -2.14 -43.67
C THR A 255 -20.59 -0.73 -43.53
N ARG A 256 -21.16 0.29 -44.19
CA ARG A 256 -20.70 1.69 -44.09
C ARG A 256 -20.94 2.34 -42.73
N THR A 257 -21.91 1.86 -41.95
CA THR A 257 -22.21 2.41 -40.61
C THR A 257 -21.41 1.71 -39.51
N THR A 258 -21.21 0.39 -39.63
CA THR A 258 -20.43 -0.41 -38.67
C THR A 258 -18.92 -0.20 -38.81
N THR A 259 -18.44 0.21 -39.99
CA THR A 259 -17.01 0.49 -40.24
C THR A 259 -16.46 1.63 -39.39
N VAL A 260 -17.23 2.69 -39.11
CA VAL A 260 -16.76 3.81 -38.28
C VAL A 260 -16.51 3.36 -36.84
N SER A 261 -17.42 2.57 -36.27
CA SER A 261 -17.26 2.02 -34.92
C SER A 261 -16.12 1.01 -34.84
N ASP A 262 -15.93 0.19 -35.88
CA ASP A 262 -14.82 -0.77 -35.95
C ASP A 262 -13.46 -0.05 -36.00
N ILE A 263 -13.32 1.01 -36.82
CA ILE A 263 -12.11 1.84 -36.88
C ILE A 263 -11.82 2.51 -35.53
N ALA A 264 -12.84 3.05 -34.86
CA ALA A 264 -12.68 3.68 -33.55
C ALA A 264 -12.15 2.67 -32.51
N VAL A 265 -12.67 1.45 -32.52
CA VAL A 265 -12.22 0.37 -31.64
C VAL A 265 -10.79 -0.07 -31.96
N GLU A 266 -10.40 -0.14 -33.23
CA GLU A 266 -9.01 -0.40 -33.63
C GLU A 266 -8.04 0.66 -33.11
N ILE A 267 -8.39 1.94 -33.25
CA ILE A 267 -7.58 3.05 -32.72
C ILE A 267 -7.41 2.91 -31.20
N LEU A 268 -8.47 2.56 -30.47
CA LEU A 268 -8.40 2.33 -29.02
C LEU A 268 -7.41 1.22 -28.65
N PHE A 269 -7.39 0.10 -29.39
CA PHE A 269 -6.44 -0.99 -29.14
C PHE A 269 -5.00 -0.62 -29.47
N ILE A 270 -4.77 0.21 -30.50
CA ILE A 270 -3.43 0.74 -30.81
C ILE A 270 -2.95 1.64 -29.68
N ILE A 271 -3.81 2.53 -29.17
CA ILE A 271 -3.48 3.37 -28.00
C ILE A 271 -3.19 2.52 -26.77
N ASP A 272 -3.92 1.42 -26.56
CA ASP A 272 -3.69 0.49 -25.44
C ASP A 272 -2.29 -0.13 -25.50
N ILE A 273 -1.82 -0.53 -26.69
CA ILE A 273 -0.45 -1.03 -26.87
C ILE A 273 0.57 0.04 -26.45
N VAL A 274 0.37 1.30 -26.86
CA VAL A 274 1.25 2.42 -26.48
C VAL A 274 1.25 2.64 -24.97
N PHE A 275 0.09 2.54 -24.31
CA PHE A 275 0.00 2.66 -22.85
C PHE A 275 0.65 1.48 -22.13
N ASN A 276 0.54 0.25 -22.64
CA ASN A 276 1.18 -0.92 -22.05
C ASN A 276 2.71 -0.82 -22.06
N PHE A 277 3.32 -0.24 -23.10
CA PHE A 277 4.76 0.07 -23.12
C PHE A 277 5.22 1.06 -22.03
N ARG A 278 4.28 1.80 -21.43
CA ARG A 278 4.55 2.83 -20.42
C ARG A 278 3.90 2.54 -19.07
N THR A 279 3.27 1.37 -18.90
CA THR A 279 2.62 1.00 -17.64
C THR A 279 3.59 0.22 -16.75
N THR A 280 3.64 0.56 -15.46
CA THR A 280 4.49 -0.18 -14.49
C THR A 280 4.00 -1.62 -14.30
N TYR A 281 4.90 -2.51 -13.89
CA TYR A 281 4.56 -3.87 -13.48
C TYR A 281 5.21 -4.22 -12.15
N VAL A 282 4.71 -5.29 -11.51
CA VAL A 282 5.23 -5.80 -10.24
C VAL A 282 6.14 -6.99 -10.54
N SER A 283 7.39 -6.91 -10.08
CA SER A 283 8.35 -8.00 -10.20
C SER A 283 7.98 -9.19 -9.31
N LYS A 284 8.58 -10.37 -9.54
CA LYS A 284 8.44 -11.53 -8.66
C LYS A 284 8.88 -11.25 -7.22
N SER A 285 9.77 -10.27 -7.02
CA SER A 285 10.20 -9.79 -5.70
C SER A 285 9.19 -8.86 -5.00
N GLY A 286 8.05 -8.57 -5.64
CA GLY A 286 7.03 -7.67 -5.11
C GLY A 286 7.34 -6.17 -5.26
N GLN A 287 8.47 -5.81 -5.87
CA GLN A 287 8.82 -4.40 -6.13
C GLN A 287 8.17 -3.88 -7.42
N VAL A 288 7.79 -2.60 -7.42
CA VAL A 288 7.25 -1.92 -8.60
C VAL A 288 8.40 -1.41 -9.46
N ILE A 289 8.44 -1.82 -10.72
CA ILE A 289 9.50 -1.38 -11.66
C ILE A 289 9.03 -0.14 -12.42
N PHE A 290 9.85 0.91 -12.36
CA PHE A 290 9.60 2.20 -13.02
C PHE A 290 10.55 2.45 -14.22
N ASP A 291 11.47 1.55 -14.53
CA ASP A 291 12.38 1.73 -15.67
C ASP A 291 11.68 1.41 -17.00
N ALA A 292 11.59 2.39 -17.89
CA ALA A 292 10.94 2.26 -19.19
C ALA A 292 11.57 1.17 -20.08
N ARG A 293 12.90 0.96 -19.99
CA ARG A 293 13.57 -0.07 -20.78
C ARG A 293 13.18 -1.47 -20.30
N GLN A 294 13.14 -1.67 -18.99
CA GLN A 294 12.73 -2.93 -18.39
C GLN A 294 11.25 -3.23 -18.63
N ILE A 295 10.38 -2.21 -18.56
CA ILE A 295 8.96 -2.33 -18.91
C ILE A 295 8.81 -2.79 -20.38
N CYS A 296 9.53 -2.14 -21.29
CA CYS A 296 9.48 -2.48 -22.72
C CYS A 296 9.93 -3.93 -22.99
N ILE A 297 11.08 -4.35 -22.44
CA ILE A 297 11.58 -5.73 -22.62
C ILE A 297 10.60 -6.75 -22.04
N HIS A 298 10.03 -6.46 -20.86
CA HIS A 298 9.05 -7.34 -20.24
C HIS A 298 7.77 -7.45 -21.08
N TYR A 299 7.26 -6.35 -21.63
CA TYR A 299 6.06 -6.38 -22.46
C TYR A 299 6.30 -7.06 -23.82
N LEU A 300 7.45 -6.83 -24.46
CA LEU A 300 7.85 -7.47 -25.72
C LEU A 300 7.96 -9.00 -25.60
N THR A 301 8.42 -9.50 -24.46
CA THR A 301 8.61 -10.94 -24.21
C THR A 301 7.34 -11.67 -23.77
N THR A 302 6.31 -10.95 -23.31
CA THR A 302 5.10 -11.54 -22.73
C THR A 302 3.89 -11.44 -23.66
N TRP A 303 3.34 -10.23 -23.82
CA TRP A 303 2.00 -10.04 -24.39
C TRP A 303 1.99 -9.26 -25.70
N PHE A 304 3.08 -8.55 -26.03
CA PHE A 304 3.13 -7.67 -27.20
C PHE A 304 2.76 -8.38 -28.52
N ILE A 305 3.25 -9.58 -28.76
CA ILE A 305 2.99 -10.32 -30.01
C ILE A 305 1.50 -10.60 -30.18
N ILE A 306 0.85 -11.06 -29.11
CA ILE A 306 -0.60 -11.34 -29.11
C ILE A 306 -1.37 -10.03 -29.32
N ASP A 307 -0.97 -8.96 -28.63
CA ASP A 307 -1.63 -7.67 -28.71
C ASP A 307 -1.48 -7.00 -30.09
N LEU A 308 -0.31 -7.17 -30.73
CA LEU A 308 -0.03 -6.68 -32.07
C LEU A 308 -0.89 -7.39 -33.10
N VAL A 309 -0.89 -8.72 -33.11
CA VAL A 309 -1.70 -9.54 -34.04
C VAL A 309 -3.19 -9.22 -33.89
N ALA A 310 -3.65 -9.03 -32.65
CA ALA A 310 -5.03 -8.66 -32.36
C ALA A 310 -5.42 -7.24 -32.81
N ALA A 311 -4.47 -6.33 -32.99
CA ALA A 311 -4.70 -4.93 -33.36
C ALA A 311 -4.53 -4.65 -34.87
N LEU A 312 -4.19 -5.66 -35.69
CA LEU A 312 -3.98 -5.46 -37.13
C LEU A 312 -5.28 -5.09 -37.86
N PRO A 313 -5.28 -4.01 -38.68
CA PRO A 313 -6.45 -3.58 -39.45
C PRO A 313 -6.56 -4.41 -40.74
N PHE A 314 -7.06 -5.65 -40.63
CA PHE A 314 -7.22 -6.55 -41.78
C PHE A 314 -8.20 -6.03 -42.84
N ASP A 315 -9.07 -5.07 -42.49
CA ASP A 315 -9.99 -4.43 -43.45
C ASP A 315 -9.24 -3.63 -44.53
N LEU A 316 -8.03 -3.13 -44.26
CA LEU A 316 -7.19 -2.49 -45.28
C LEU A 316 -6.69 -3.49 -46.34
N LEU A 317 -6.57 -4.77 -45.98
CA LEU A 317 -6.18 -5.83 -46.91
C LEU A 317 -7.34 -6.26 -47.83
N TYR A 318 -8.58 -5.91 -47.49
CA TYR A 318 -9.76 -6.14 -48.33
C TYR A 318 -9.67 -5.38 -49.67
N ALA A 319 -8.96 -4.24 -49.70
CA ALA A 319 -8.65 -3.51 -50.92
C ALA A 319 -7.89 -4.35 -51.97
N PHE A 320 -7.21 -5.42 -51.55
CA PHE A 320 -6.48 -6.33 -52.44
C PHE A 320 -7.31 -7.54 -52.93
N LYS A 321 -8.64 -7.56 -52.72
CA LYS A 321 -9.59 -8.59 -53.24
C LYS A 321 -9.17 -10.04 -52.97
N VAL A 322 -8.66 -10.33 -51.77
CA VAL A 322 -8.33 -11.71 -51.37
C VAL A 322 -9.54 -12.35 -50.68
N SER A 323 -10.06 -13.45 -51.23
CA SER A 323 -11.28 -14.15 -50.76
C SER A 323 -11.21 -14.66 -49.30
N VAL A 324 -10.01 -14.85 -48.74
CA VAL A 324 -9.78 -15.36 -47.37
C VAL A 324 -9.89 -14.26 -46.29
N VAL A 325 -10.05 -12.98 -46.68
CA VAL A 325 -10.00 -11.83 -45.76
C VAL A 325 -11.16 -11.83 -44.75
N HIS A 326 -12.32 -12.38 -45.11
CA HIS A 326 -13.46 -12.45 -44.19
C HIS A 326 -13.21 -13.38 -43.00
N LEU A 327 -12.48 -14.50 -43.18
CA LEU A 327 -12.12 -15.40 -42.09
C LEU A 327 -11.00 -14.82 -41.21
N LEU A 328 -10.11 -14.00 -41.78
CA LEU A 328 -9.04 -13.32 -41.03
C LEU A 328 -9.60 -12.32 -40.00
N LYS A 329 -10.83 -11.81 -40.16
CA LYS A 329 -11.49 -11.00 -39.13
C LYS A 329 -11.64 -11.73 -37.79
N THR A 330 -11.72 -13.07 -37.79
CA THR A 330 -11.83 -13.87 -36.55
C THR A 330 -10.57 -13.79 -35.68
N VAL A 331 -9.41 -13.40 -36.23
CA VAL A 331 -8.18 -13.13 -35.47
C VAL A 331 -8.39 -12.04 -34.42
N ARG A 332 -9.37 -11.13 -34.63
CA ARG A 332 -9.78 -10.12 -33.64
C ARG A 332 -10.31 -10.73 -32.33
N LEU A 333 -10.77 -11.98 -32.32
CA LEU A 333 -11.21 -12.67 -31.10
C LEU A 333 -10.05 -12.97 -30.13
N LEU A 334 -8.79 -12.96 -30.60
CA LEU A 334 -7.61 -13.06 -29.73
C LEU A 334 -7.57 -11.95 -28.66
N ARG A 335 -8.28 -10.83 -28.87
CA ARG A 335 -8.44 -9.76 -27.87
C ARG A 335 -9.04 -10.25 -26.56
N LEU A 336 -9.83 -11.34 -26.57
CA LEU A 336 -10.38 -11.93 -25.35
C LEU A 336 -9.31 -12.51 -24.42
N LEU A 337 -8.13 -12.87 -24.93
CA LEU A 337 -7.01 -13.31 -24.10
C LEU A 337 -6.55 -12.20 -23.12
N ARG A 338 -6.85 -10.92 -23.42
CA ARG A 338 -6.58 -9.80 -22.50
C ARG A 338 -7.40 -9.87 -21.22
N LEU A 339 -8.52 -10.61 -21.21
CA LEU A 339 -9.28 -10.86 -19.99
C LEU A 339 -8.47 -11.66 -18.98
N LEU A 340 -7.63 -12.58 -19.45
CA LEU A 340 -6.75 -13.38 -18.59
C LEU A 340 -5.74 -12.49 -17.86
N GLN A 341 -5.18 -11.49 -18.54
CA GLN A 341 -4.25 -10.52 -17.95
C GLN A 341 -4.88 -9.72 -16.80
N LYS A 342 -6.21 -9.52 -16.85
CA LYS A 342 -6.96 -8.69 -15.91
C LYS A 342 -7.74 -9.49 -14.87
N MET A 343 -7.72 -10.83 -14.96
CA MET A 343 -8.49 -11.72 -14.10
C MET A 343 -8.15 -11.55 -12.62
N ASP A 344 -6.86 -11.35 -12.28
CA ASP A 344 -6.41 -11.14 -10.90
C ASP A 344 -6.96 -9.86 -10.25
N ARG A 345 -7.26 -8.83 -11.06
CA ARG A 345 -7.90 -7.60 -10.59
C ARG A 345 -9.40 -7.81 -10.35
N TYR A 346 -10.06 -8.49 -11.27
CA TYR A 346 -11.52 -8.68 -11.22
C TYR A 346 -11.95 -9.76 -10.22
N SER A 347 -11.10 -10.77 -9.96
CA SER A 347 -11.37 -11.88 -9.02
C SER A 347 -11.63 -11.46 -7.57
N GLN A 348 -11.31 -10.22 -7.23
CA GLN A 348 -11.45 -9.68 -5.86
C GLN A 348 -12.90 -9.44 -5.45
N HIS A 349 -13.72 -9.02 -6.40
CA HIS A 349 -15.11 -8.69 -6.18
C HIS A 349 -15.95 -9.81 -6.75
N SER A 350 -16.51 -10.67 -5.88
CA SER A 350 -17.29 -11.84 -6.30
C SER A 350 -18.49 -11.47 -7.19
N THR A 351 -19.09 -10.29 -6.99
CA THR A 351 -20.13 -9.75 -7.89
C THR A 351 -19.62 -9.48 -9.30
N VAL A 352 -18.40 -8.96 -9.45
CA VAL A 352 -17.78 -8.73 -10.76
C VAL A 352 -17.45 -10.05 -11.46
N VAL A 353 -17.01 -11.06 -10.71
CA VAL A 353 -16.80 -12.41 -11.26
C VAL A 353 -18.11 -13.00 -11.79
N LEU A 354 -19.21 -12.86 -11.04
CA LEU A 354 -20.51 -13.34 -11.47
C LEU A 354 -21.00 -12.59 -12.72
N THR A 355 -20.89 -11.26 -12.78
CA THR A 355 -21.30 -10.51 -13.97
C THR A 355 -20.46 -10.85 -15.20
N LEU A 356 -19.15 -11.05 -15.03
CA LEU A 356 -18.28 -11.53 -16.11
C LEU A 356 -18.67 -12.94 -16.57
N LEU A 357 -18.98 -13.85 -15.65
CA LEU A 357 -19.42 -15.20 -15.98
C LEU A 357 -20.77 -15.20 -16.74
N MET A 358 -21.73 -14.38 -16.32
CA MET A 358 -23.02 -14.21 -17.03
C MET A 358 -22.84 -13.60 -18.41
N SER A 359 -21.95 -12.61 -18.54
CA SER A 359 -21.58 -12.01 -19.81
C SER A 359 -20.92 -13.04 -20.75
N MET A 360 -20.04 -13.89 -20.22
CA MET A 360 -19.44 -15.01 -20.97
C MET A 360 -20.46 -16.05 -21.40
N PHE A 361 -21.43 -16.38 -20.55
CA PHE A 361 -22.53 -17.28 -20.91
C PHE A 361 -23.37 -16.72 -22.07
N ALA A 362 -23.73 -15.43 -22.02
CA ALA A 362 -24.44 -14.76 -23.10
C ALA A 362 -23.61 -14.70 -24.40
N LEU A 363 -22.31 -14.45 -24.29
CA LEU A 363 -21.39 -14.45 -25.43
C LEU A 363 -21.26 -15.83 -26.07
N LEU A 364 -21.16 -16.89 -25.26
CA LEU A 364 -21.12 -18.27 -25.75
C LEU A 364 -22.43 -18.61 -26.45
N ALA A 365 -23.58 -18.24 -25.90
CA ALA A 365 -24.88 -18.41 -26.57
C ALA A 365 -24.91 -17.70 -27.93
N HIS A 366 -24.42 -16.47 -28.00
CA HIS A 366 -24.28 -15.73 -29.26
C HIS A 366 -23.37 -16.45 -30.26
N TRP A 367 -22.21 -16.94 -29.83
CA TRP A 367 -21.28 -17.67 -30.73
C TRP A 367 -21.87 -18.97 -31.24
N MET A 368 -22.50 -19.76 -30.36
CA MET A 368 -23.19 -20.96 -30.79
C MET A 368 -24.34 -20.61 -31.75
N ALA A 369 -25.03 -19.48 -31.58
CA ALA A 369 -26.08 -19.03 -32.49
C ALA A 369 -25.54 -18.68 -33.88
N CYS A 370 -24.39 -18.00 -33.92
CA CYS A 370 -23.66 -17.72 -35.16
C CYS A 370 -23.25 -19.01 -35.89
N ILE A 371 -22.70 -19.98 -35.16
CA ILE A 371 -22.31 -21.29 -35.72
C ILE A 371 -23.55 -22.07 -36.20
N TRP A 372 -24.63 -22.06 -35.43
CA TRP A 372 -25.90 -22.68 -35.79
C TRP A 372 -26.46 -22.15 -37.11
N TYR A 373 -26.36 -20.84 -37.32
CA TYR A 373 -26.72 -20.20 -38.58
C TYR A 373 -25.81 -20.63 -39.75
N ILE A 374 -24.49 -20.64 -39.55
CA ILE A 374 -23.56 -21.10 -40.59
C ILE A 374 -23.85 -22.55 -40.99
N ILE A 375 -24.11 -23.45 -40.02
CA ILE A 375 -24.47 -24.85 -40.31
C ILE A 375 -25.71 -24.92 -41.19
N GLY A 376 -26.77 -24.19 -40.83
CA GLY A 376 -28.00 -24.16 -41.62
C GLY A 376 -27.81 -23.59 -43.03
N LYS A 377 -26.98 -22.55 -43.17
CA LYS A 377 -26.64 -21.95 -44.47
C LYS A 377 -25.81 -22.91 -45.34
N MET A 378 -24.78 -23.54 -44.77
CA MET A 378 -23.92 -24.48 -45.50
C MET A 378 -24.69 -25.74 -45.93
N GLU A 379 -25.57 -26.29 -45.09
CA GLU A 379 -26.40 -27.43 -45.47
C GLU A 379 -27.40 -27.09 -46.58
N MET A 380 -27.93 -25.87 -46.57
CA MET A 380 -28.80 -25.36 -47.64
C MET A 380 -28.04 -25.20 -48.97
N GLU A 381 -26.79 -24.70 -48.94
CA GLU A 381 -25.95 -24.55 -50.14
C GLU A 381 -25.45 -25.90 -50.68
N ALA A 382 -25.14 -26.86 -49.80
CA ALA A 382 -24.61 -28.17 -50.19
C ALA A 382 -25.68 -29.12 -50.79
N ASN A 383 -26.92 -29.04 -50.30
CA ASN A 383 -28.00 -29.96 -50.70
C ASN A 383 -29.00 -29.29 -51.64
N ALA A 384 -28.63 -29.12 -52.91
CA ALA A 384 -29.47 -28.48 -53.93
C ALA A 384 -30.82 -29.18 -54.21
N TYR A 385 -30.95 -30.48 -53.88
CA TYR A 385 -32.15 -31.30 -54.20
C TYR A 385 -32.98 -31.74 -52.98
N ASN A 386 -32.41 -31.80 -51.76
CA ASN A 386 -33.08 -32.26 -50.52
C ASN A 386 -33.04 -31.15 -49.44
N TRP A 387 -33.59 -29.99 -49.76
CA TRP A 387 -33.50 -28.76 -48.98
C TRP A 387 -34.61 -28.61 -47.92
N ASP A 388 -35.55 -29.56 -47.84
CA ASP A 388 -36.80 -29.41 -47.07
C ASP A 388 -36.69 -29.77 -45.57
N ILE A 389 -35.55 -30.30 -45.12
CA ILE A 389 -35.41 -30.97 -43.82
C ILE A 389 -34.67 -30.11 -42.78
N GLY A 390 -33.79 -29.19 -43.22
CA GLY A 390 -32.95 -28.38 -42.33
C GLY A 390 -33.75 -27.38 -41.49
N TRP A 391 -33.19 -26.98 -40.34
CA TRP A 391 -33.87 -26.12 -39.37
C TRP A 391 -34.27 -24.74 -39.94
N LEU A 392 -33.45 -24.20 -40.85
CA LEU A 392 -33.66 -22.88 -41.45
C LEU A 392 -34.88 -22.89 -42.39
N HIS A 393 -35.09 -23.99 -43.09
CA HIS A 393 -36.23 -24.17 -43.97
C HIS A 393 -37.53 -24.38 -43.16
N GLU A 394 -37.48 -25.20 -42.10
CA GLU A 394 -38.60 -25.38 -41.17
C GLU A 394 -39.00 -24.05 -40.50
N LEU A 395 -38.02 -23.20 -40.17
CA LEU A 395 -38.30 -21.85 -39.67
C LEU A 395 -39.02 -20.98 -40.71
N GLY A 396 -38.55 -21.00 -41.96
CA GLY A 396 -39.18 -20.25 -43.06
C GLY A 396 -40.63 -20.68 -43.30
N LYS A 397 -40.93 -21.99 -43.21
CA LYS A 397 -42.29 -22.54 -43.26
C LYS A 397 -43.17 -21.98 -42.14
N ARG A 398 -42.67 -21.98 -40.90
CA ARG A 398 -43.43 -21.49 -39.72
C ARG A 398 -43.68 -19.99 -39.72
N LEU A 399 -42.78 -19.21 -40.32
CA LEU A 399 -42.87 -17.76 -40.42
C LEU A 399 -43.59 -17.29 -41.70
N GLU A 400 -44.22 -18.19 -42.46
CA GLU A 400 -44.90 -17.90 -43.73
C GLU A 400 -44.02 -17.15 -44.76
N SER A 401 -42.69 -17.32 -44.65
CA SER A 401 -41.67 -16.75 -45.54
C SER A 401 -40.73 -17.86 -46.02
N PRO A 402 -41.25 -18.86 -46.75
CA PRO A 402 -40.47 -20.02 -47.14
C PRO A 402 -39.41 -19.65 -48.17
N TYR A 403 -38.34 -20.44 -48.19
CA TYR A 403 -37.29 -20.34 -49.18
C TYR A 403 -37.79 -20.83 -50.54
N TYR A 404 -37.67 -20.03 -51.61
CA TYR A 404 -38.04 -20.44 -52.96
C TYR A 404 -36.80 -20.46 -53.87
N ALA A 405 -36.58 -21.58 -54.56
CA ALA A 405 -35.60 -21.68 -55.64
C ALA A 405 -36.18 -21.07 -56.92
N ILE A 406 -35.99 -19.77 -57.15
CA ILE A 406 -36.34 -19.16 -58.44
C ILE A 406 -35.19 -19.48 -59.41
N GLY A 407 -35.45 -20.35 -60.39
CA GLY A 407 -34.49 -20.70 -61.42
C GLY A 407 -34.08 -19.49 -62.26
N GLY A 408 -32.79 -19.14 -62.25
CA GLY A 408 -32.18 -18.21 -63.21
C GLY A 408 -31.19 -17.20 -62.62
N VAL A 409 -29.90 -17.54 -62.68
CA VAL A 409 -28.65 -16.74 -62.84
C VAL A 409 -28.37 -15.50 -61.96
N ASN A 410 -29.30 -14.83 -61.27
CA ASN A 410 -28.98 -13.76 -60.31
C ASN A 410 -29.98 -13.77 -59.15
N GLY A 411 -29.69 -14.59 -58.15
CA GLY A 411 -30.60 -14.99 -57.09
C GLY A 411 -30.97 -13.89 -56.09
N THR A 412 -32.28 -13.77 -55.86
CA THR A 412 -32.80 -13.40 -54.54
C THR A 412 -33.49 -14.65 -53.98
N VAL A 413 -32.77 -15.34 -53.10
CA VAL A 413 -33.35 -16.41 -52.29
C VAL A 413 -34.40 -15.75 -51.39
N SER A 414 -35.69 -15.96 -51.67
CA SER A 414 -36.76 -15.55 -50.75
C SER A 414 -36.54 -16.23 -49.41
N GLY A 415 -36.82 -15.57 -48.28
CA GLY A 415 -36.60 -16.14 -46.95
C GLY A 415 -36.94 -15.17 -45.82
N PRO A 416 -36.95 -15.64 -44.57
CA PRO A 416 -37.18 -14.81 -43.39
C PRO A 416 -36.09 -13.73 -43.25
N ALA A 417 -36.48 -12.57 -42.71
CA ALA A 417 -35.55 -11.47 -42.46
C ALA A 417 -34.37 -11.91 -41.56
N ILE A 418 -33.14 -11.41 -41.84
CA ILE A 418 -31.91 -11.70 -41.07
C ILE A 418 -32.14 -11.55 -39.55
N ARG A 419 -32.87 -10.50 -39.15
CA ARG A 419 -33.21 -10.27 -37.74
C ARG A 419 -33.98 -11.44 -37.13
N SER A 420 -34.97 -11.98 -37.84
CA SER A 420 -35.77 -13.10 -37.37
C SER A 420 -34.94 -14.39 -37.27
N VAL A 421 -34.06 -14.62 -38.26
CA VAL A 421 -33.15 -15.79 -38.26
C VAL A 421 -32.14 -15.72 -37.12
N TYR A 422 -31.56 -14.54 -36.86
CA TYR A 422 -30.65 -14.33 -35.73
C TYR A 422 -31.36 -14.58 -34.39
N ILE A 423 -32.55 -14.00 -34.19
CA ILE A 423 -33.33 -14.19 -32.97
C ILE A 423 -33.69 -15.67 -32.77
N ALA A 424 -34.11 -16.37 -33.83
CA ALA A 424 -34.43 -17.79 -33.77
C ALA A 424 -33.20 -18.66 -33.44
N SER A 425 -32.03 -18.33 -34.01
CA SER A 425 -30.76 -19.01 -33.71
C SER A 425 -30.32 -18.80 -32.25
N LEU A 426 -30.46 -17.57 -31.76
CA LEU A 426 -30.14 -17.23 -30.37
C LEU A 426 -31.13 -17.89 -29.40
N TYR A 427 -32.41 -17.93 -29.76
CA TYR A 427 -33.45 -18.63 -28.99
C TYR A 427 -33.17 -20.14 -28.88
N PHE A 428 -32.82 -20.80 -29.98
CA PHE A 428 -32.46 -22.21 -29.99
C PHE A 428 -31.27 -22.49 -29.06
N THR A 429 -30.20 -21.71 -29.21
CA THR A 429 -28.97 -21.91 -28.43
C THR A 429 -29.14 -21.56 -26.95
N LEU A 430 -29.85 -20.48 -26.62
CA LEU A 430 -30.20 -20.16 -25.23
C LEU A 430 -31.06 -21.27 -24.62
N SER A 431 -32.09 -21.75 -25.32
CA SER A 431 -32.96 -22.83 -24.80
C SER A 431 -32.21 -24.15 -24.61
N SER A 432 -31.20 -24.43 -25.45
CA SER A 432 -30.34 -25.61 -25.32
C SER A 432 -29.31 -25.46 -24.18
N LEU A 433 -28.66 -24.30 -24.08
CA LEU A 433 -27.67 -24.02 -23.03
C LEU A 433 -28.29 -23.92 -21.63
N THR A 434 -29.54 -23.46 -21.54
CA THR A 434 -30.31 -23.41 -20.29
C THR A 434 -31.07 -24.70 -19.99
N SER A 435 -30.89 -25.76 -20.80
CA SER A 435 -31.56 -27.06 -20.65
C SER A 435 -33.10 -27.03 -20.70
N VAL A 436 -33.69 -25.98 -21.28
CA VAL A 436 -35.16 -25.84 -21.40
C VAL A 436 -35.70 -26.63 -22.60
N GLY A 437 -35.08 -26.48 -23.78
CA GLY A 437 -35.39 -27.29 -24.96
C GLY A 437 -36.85 -27.23 -25.45
N PHE A 438 -37.38 -26.04 -25.76
CA PHE A 438 -38.80 -25.87 -26.15
C PHE A 438 -39.24 -26.63 -27.40
N GLY A 439 -38.34 -26.94 -28.34
CA GLY A 439 -38.65 -27.71 -29.56
C GLY A 439 -39.23 -26.91 -30.74
N ASN A 440 -39.38 -25.57 -30.62
CA ASN A 440 -39.86 -24.73 -31.73
C ASN A 440 -38.83 -24.59 -32.87
N VAL A 441 -37.54 -24.71 -32.53
CA VAL A 441 -36.43 -24.86 -33.47
C VAL A 441 -35.67 -26.09 -32.98
N SER A 442 -35.41 -27.05 -33.86
CA SER A 442 -34.80 -28.33 -33.51
C SER A 442 -33.86 -28.81 -34.60
N ALA A 443 -32.89 -29.63 -34.21
CA ALA A 443 -31.99 -30.31 -35.12
C ALA A 443 -32.67 -31.50 -35.79
N ASN A 444 -32.69 -31.49 -37.12
CA ASN A 444 -33.28 -32.52 -37.96
C ASN A 444 -32.19 -33.33 -38.70
N THR A 445 -31.13 -32.67 -39.16
CA THR A 445 -30.01 -33.31 -39.87
C THR A 445 -28.95 -33.87 -38.91
N ASP A 446 -28.07 -34.74 -39.40
CA ASP A 446 -27.05 -35.37 -38.55
C ASP A 446 -26.01 -34.36 -38.05
N ILE A 447 -25.62 -33.38 -38.87
CA ILE A 447 -24.69 -32.32 -38.49
C ILE A 447 -25.34 -31.40 -37.44
N GLU A 448 -26.60 -31.01 -37.65
CA GLU A 448 -27.38 -30.24 -36.67
C GLU A 448 -27.49 -30.98 -35.33
N LYS A 449 -27.72 -32.30 -35.35
CA LYS A 449 -27.83 -33.14 -34.13
C LYS A 449 -26.49 -33.24 -33.40
N ILE A 450 -25.39 -33.48 -34.11
CA ILE A 450 -24.04 -33.54 -33.52
C ILE A 450 -23.72 -32.19 -32.85
N PHE A 451 -23.99 -31.08 -33.53
CA PHE A 451 -23.81 -29.75 -32.95
C PHE A 451 -24.66 -29.54 -31.71
N SER A 452 -25.94 -29.95 -31.74
CA SER A 452 -26.85 -29.85 -30.60
C SER A 452 -26.35 -30.65 -29.40
N ILE A 453 -25.81 -31.86 -29.60
CA ILE A 453 -25.19 -32.67 -28.53
C ILE A 453 -24.02 -31.92 -27.90
N CYS A 454 -23.15 -31.33 -28.71
CA CYS A 454 -22.03 -30.51 -28.22
C CYS A 454 -22.51 -29.28 -27.43
N VAL A 455 -23.52 -28.56 -27.92
CA VAL A 455 -24.12 -27.40 -27.23
C VAL A 455 -24.70 -27.82 -25.89
N MET A 456 -25.45 -28.93 -25.83
CA MET A 456 -26.03 -29.44 -24.59
C MET A 456 -24.96 -29.81 -23.56
N LEU A 457 -23.85 -30.45 -23.98
CA LEU A 457 -22.75 -30.80 -23.08
C LEU A 457 -22.04 -29.56 -22.52
N ILE A 458 -21.75 -28.57 -23.38
CA ILE A 458 -21.15 -27.29 -22.97
C ILE A 458 -22.10 -26.53 -22.05
N GLY A 459 -23.40 -26.52 -22.37
CA GLY A 459 -24.46 -25.91 -21.57
C GLY A 459 -24.54 -26.49 -20.16
N ALA A 460 -24.54 -27.82 -20.03
CA ALA A 460 -24.57 -28.50 -18.74
C ALA A 460 -23.37 -28.11 -17.86
N LEU A 461 -22.16 -28.07 -18.43
CA LEU A 461 -20.95 -27.65 -17.70
C LEU A 461 -21.02 -26.17 -17.28
N MET A 462 -21.41 -25.29 -18.19
CA MET A 462 -21.53 -23.84 -17.92
C MET A 462 -22.59 -23.55 -16.86
N HIS A 463 -23.74 -24.22 -16.93
CA HIS A 463 -24.81 -24.10 -15.95
C HIS A 463 -24.33 -24.54 -14.56
N ALA A 464 -23.62 -25.67 -14.46
CA ALA A 464 -23.02 -26.12 -13.21
C ALA A 464 -22.02 -25.10 -12.62
N LEU A 465 -21.17 -24.49 -13.46
CA LEU A 465 -20.23 -23.44 -13.02
C LEU A 465 -20.94 -22.18 -12.52
N VAL A 466 -21.99 -21.74 -13.22
CA VAL A 466 -22.79 -20.58 -12.82
C VAL A 466 -23.47 -20.82 -11.48
N PHE A 467 -24.19 -21.93 -11.33
CA PHE A 467 -24.87 -22.26 -10.07
C PHE A 467 -23.89 -22.50 -8.93
N GLY A 468 -22.73 -23.10 -9.20
CA GLY A 468 -21.66 -23.26 -8.21
C GLY A 468 -21.16 -21.91 -7.66
N ASN A 469 -20.90 -20.94 -8.55
CA ASN A 469 -20.46 -19.60 -8.14
C ASN A 469 -21.56 -18.82 -7.41
N VAL A 470 -22.80 -18.88 -7.86
CA VAL A 470 -23.94 -18.25 -7.17
C VAL A 470 -24.08 -18.81 -5.76
N THR A 471 -24.00 -20.14 -5.61
CA THR A 471 -24.05 -20.80 -4.29
C THR A 471 -22.90 -20.35 -3.40
N ALA A 472 -21.67 -20.27 -3.91
CA ALA A 472 -20.51 -19.79 -3.15
C ALA A 472 -20.65 -18.33 -2.70
N ILE A 473 -21.22 -17.45 -3.56
CA ILE A 473 -21.50 -16.05 -3.20
C ILE A 473 -22.55 -15.97 -2.09
N ILE A 474 -23.63 -16.74 -2.20
CA ILE A 474 -24.68 -16.79 -1.18
C ILE A 474 -24.09 -17.27 0.15
N GLN A 475 -23.30 -18.36 0.14
CA GLN A 475 -22.61 -18.86 1.34
C GLN A 475 -21.70 -17.80 1.96
N ARG A 476 -20.94 -17.06 1.15
CA ARG A 476 -20.06 -15.99 1.62
C ARG A 476 -20.85 -14.81 2.21
N MET A 477 -21.94 -14.40 1.57
CA MET A 477 -22.82 -13.33 2.03
C MET A 477 -23.47 -13.68 3.37
N TYR A 478 -23.92 -14.91 3.54
CA TYR A 478 -24.53 -15.40 4.78
C TYR A 478 -23.52 -15.90 5.81
N SER A 479 -22.21 -15.85 5.55
CA SER A 479 -21.19 -16.39 6.47
C SER A 479 -21.27 -15.79 7.87
N ARG A 480 -21.42 -14.45 7.99
CA ARG A 480 -21.53 -13.78 9.30
C ARG A 480 -22.83 -14.12 10.03
N TRP A 481 -23.93 -14.13 9.28
CA TRP A 481 -25.24 -14.50 9.81
C TRP A 481 -25.25 -15.95 10.30
N SER A 482 -24.62 -16.86 9.55
CA SER A 482 -24.45 -18.26 9.92
C SER A 482 -23.60 -18.42 11.18
N GLN A 483 -22.49 -17.67 11.31
CA GLN A 483 -21.66 -17.67 12.52
C GLN A 483 -22.45 -17.23 13.77
N TYR A 484 -23.20 -16.12 13.68
CA TYR A 484 -24.05 -15.65 14.78
C TYR A 484 -25.06 -16.72 15.22
N HIS A 485 -25.76 -17.34 14.26
CA HIS A 485 -26.75 -18.37 14.56
C HIS A 485 -26.13 -19.63 15.15
N THR A 486 -24.96 -20.05 14.65
CA THR A 486 -24.22 -21.20 15.16
C THR A 486 -23.81 -20.95 16.62
N ARG A 487 -23.16 -19.82 16.91
CA ARG A 487 -22.76 -19.46 18.29
C ARG A 487 -23.94 -19.29 19.23
N THR A 488 -25.04 -18.68 18.76
CA THR A 488 -26.27 -18.55 19.55
C THR A 488 -26.89 -19.91 19.86
N LYS A 489 -26.84 -20.85 18.90
CA LYS A 489 -27.30 -22.22 19.11
C LYS A 489 -26.43 -22.93 20.14
N ASP A 490 -25.11 -22.87 20.00
CA ASP A 490 -24.17 -23.46 20.96
C ASP A 490 -24.40 -22.93 22.39
N LEU A 491 -24.64 -21.62 22.53
CA LEU A 491 -24.97 -20.98 23.80
C LEU A 491 -26.30 -21.52 24.38
N LYS A 492 -27.35 -21.64 23.56
CA LYS A 492 -28.64 -22.19 23.99
C LYS A 492 -28.53 -23.67 24.38
N ASP A 493 -27.73 -24.44 23.66
CA ASP A 493 -27.48 -25.85 23.95
C ASP A 493 -26.67 -25.99 25.26
N PHE A 494 -25.66 -25.15 25.49
CA PHE A 494 -24.92 -25.06 26.76
C PHE A 494 -25.85 -24.76 27.94
N ILE A 495 -26.71 -23.75 27.81
CA ILE A 495 -27.71 -23.39 28.83
C ILE A 495 -28.63 -24.58 29.15
N ARG A 496 -29.03 -25.34 28.13
CA ARG A 496 -29.92 -26.51 28.29
C ARG A 496 -29.22 -27.66 28.98
N VAL A 497 -27.99 -27.99 28.58
CA VAL A 497 -27.20 -29.11 29.14
C VAL A 497 -26.87 -28.87 30.61
N HIS A 498 -26.56 -27.64 30.99
CA HIS A 498 -26.19 -27.28 32.37
C HIS A 498 -27.38 -26.86 33.25
N HIS A 499 -28.62 -26.94 32.75
CA HIS A 499 -29.84 -26.59 33.49
C HIS A 499 -29.76 -25.20 34.17
N LEU A 500 -29.26 -24.19 33.46
CA LEU A 500 -29.08 -22.86 34.04
C LEU A 500 -30.43 -22.18 34.34
N PRO A 501 -30.53 -21.39 35.43
CA PRO A 501 -31.76 -20.71 35.79
C PRO A 501 -32.18 -19.67 34.74
N GLN A 502 -33.49 -19.45 34.61
CA GLN A 502 -34.07 -18.60 33.55
C GLN A 502 -33.54 -17.16 33.58
N SER A 503 -33.26 -16.62 34.78
CA SER A 503 -32.68 -15.28 34.95
C SER A 503 -31.26 -15.19 34.37
N LEU A 504 -30.40 -16.19 34.66
CA LEU A 504 -29.04 -16.24 34.11
C LEU A 504 -29.05 -16.49 32.60
N LYS A 505 -29.97 -17.34 32.12
CA LYS A 505 -30.17 -17.58 30.69
C LYS A 505 -30.49 -16.30 29.92
N GLN A 506 -31.45 -15.51 30.41
CA GLN A 506 -31.84 -14.25 29.76
C GLN A 506 -30.64 -13.30 29.70
N ARG A 507 -29.95 -13.15 30.82
CA ARG A 507 -28.73 -12.33 30.94
C ARG A 507 -27.62 -12.75 29.98
N MET A 508 -27.34 -14.06 29.87
CA MET A 508 -26.33 -14.58 28.94
C MET A 508 -26.68 -14.29 27.46
N LEU A 509 -27.96 -14.41 27.10
CA LEU A 509 -28.43 -14.14 25.73
C LEU A 509 -28.39 -12.66 25.40
N GLU A 510 -28.84 -11.79 26.30
CA GLU A 510 -28.81 -10.33 26.13
C GLU A 510 -27.36 -9.82 26.04
N TYR A 511 -26.46 -10.33 26.88
CA TYR A 511 -25.03 -10.03 26.81
C TYR A 511 -24.44 -10.41 25.44
N PHE A 512 -24.71 -11.64 24.98
CA PHE A 512 -24.20 -12.12 23.70
C PHE A 512 -24.74 -11.30 22.52
N GLN A 513 -26.04 -11.01 22.50
CA GLN A 513 -26.67 -10.20 21.47
C GLN A 513 -26.10 -8.78 21.43
N THR A 514 -25.94 -8.15 22.59
CA THR A 514 -25.44 -6.79 22.67
C THR A 514 -23.98 -6.72 22.25
N THR A 515 -23.14 -7.62 22.76
CA THR A 515 -21.73 -7.73 22.36
C THR A 515 -21.59 -7.98 20.86
N TRP A 516 -22.41 -8.85 20.29
CA TRP A 516 -22.41 -9.10 18.85
C TRP A 516 -22.85 -7.87 18.04
N SER A 517 -23.83 -7.11 18.52
CA SER A 517 -24.32 -5.90 17.84
C SER A 517 -23.27 -4.79 17.80
N VAL A 518 -22.47 -4.65 18.85
CA VAL A 518 -21.39 -3.65 18.95
C VAL A 518 -20.17 -4.08 18.15
N ASN A 519 -19.71 -5.33 18.32
CA ASN A 519 -18.46 -5.80 17.72
C ASN A 519 -18.64 -6.42 16.32
N ASN A 520 -19.88 -6.57 15.83
CA ASN A 520 -20.23 -7.29 14.61
C ASN A 520 -19.67 -8.73 14.55
N GLY A 521 -19.42 -9.35 15.71
CA GLY A 521 -18.82 -10.68 15.84
C GLY A 521 -17.31 -10.74 15.60
N ILE A 522 -16.60 -9.62 15.66
CA ILE A 522 -15.14 -9.56 15.51
C ILE A 522 -14.49 -9.59 16.89
N ASP A 523 -13.61 -10.57 17.13
CA ASP A 523 -12.73 -10.57 18.30
C ASP A 523 -11.49 -9.71 18.01
N CYS A 524 -11.44 -8.51 18.61
CA CYS A 524 -10.31 -7.60 18.46
C CYS A 524 -8.99 -8.23 18.91
N ASN A 525 -8.99 -9.06 19.96
CA ASN A 525 -7.76 -9.64 20.49
C ASN A 525 -7.19 -10.73 19.57
N GLU A 526 -8.03 -11.46 18.85
CA GLU A 526 -7.60 -12.43 17.85
C GLU A 526 -7.06 -11.71 16.61
N LEU A 527 -7.79 -10.71 16.12
CA LEU A 527 -7.39 -9.91 14.96
C LEU A 527 -6.05 -9.18 15.18
N LEU A 528 -5.83 -8.66 16.38
CA LEU A 528 -4.60 -7.92 16.71
C LEU A 528 -3.35 -8.80 16.76
N LYS A 529 -3.48 -10.13 16.83
CA LYS A 529 -2.32 -11.07 16.80
C LYS A 529 -1.67 -11.19 15.43
N ASP A 530 -2.40 -10.89 14.36
CA ASP A 530 -1.88 -10.96 12.99
C ASP A 530 -0.91 -9.81 12.67
N PHE A 531 -0.88 -8.77 13.50
CA PHE A 531 -0.05 -7.58 13.30
C PHE A 531 1.24 -7.62 14.15
N PRO A 532 2.36 -7.06 13.63
CA PRO A 532 3.57 -6.83 14.42
C PRO A 532 3.30 -5.99 15.68
N ASP A 533 4.11 -6.18 16.72
CA ASP A 533 3.93 -5.54 18.03
C ASP A 533 3.83 -4.00 17.94
N GLU A 534 4.61 -3.35 17.08
CA GLU A 534 4.58 -1.90 16.91
C GLU A 534 3.24 -1.39 16.36
N LEU A 535 2.72 -2.04 15.30
CA LEU A 535 1.42 -1.71 14.74
C LEU A 535 0.29 -2.06 15.72
N ARG A 536 0.42 -3.17 16.44
CA ARG A 536 -0.54 -3.55 17.48
C ARG A 536 -0.63 -2.49 18.57
N SER A 537 0.50 -2.00 19.07
CA SER A 537 0.53 -0.93 20.07
C SER A 537 -0.06 0.37 19.54
N ASP A 538 0.21 0.75 18.30
CA ASP A 538 -0.33 1.98 17.70
C ASP A 538 -1.85 1.88 17.48
N ILE A 539 -2.36 0.73 17.00
CA ILE A 539 -3.81 0.49 16.87
C ILE A 539 -4.47 0.52 18.24
N THR A 540 -3.90 -0.17 19.22
CA THR A 540 -4.48 -0.26 20.58
C THR A 540 -4.45 1.09 21.29
N MET A 541 -3.41 1.90 21.08
CA MET A 541 -3.34 3.27 21.58
C MET A 541 -4.42 4.16 20.95
N HIS A 542 -4.76 3.95 19.67
CA HIS A 542 -5.86 4.67 19.02
C HIS A 542 -7.24 4.22 19.54
N LEU A 543 -7.47 2.92 19.70
CA LEU A 543 -8.72 2.38 20.24
C LEU A 543 -8.98 2.86 21.66
N ASN A 544 -7.93 2.95 22.47
CA ASN A 544 -8.00 3.36 23.88
C ASN A 544 -7.63 4.84 24.08
N LYS A 545 -7.84 5.68 23.05
CA LYS A 545 -7.46 7.08 23.10
C LYS A 545 -8.17 7.84 24.22
N GLU A 546 -9.45 7.55 24.46
CA GLU A 546 -10.27 8.26 25.47
C GLU A 546 -9.70 8.14 26.88
N ILE A 547 -9.32 6.94 27.32
CA ILE A 547 -8.70 6.72 28.63
C ILE A 547 -7.26 7.23 28.69
N LEU A 548 -6.49 7.14 27.60
CA LEU A 548 -5.08 7.57 27.56
C LEU A 548 -4.92 9.10 27.50
N GLU A 549 -5.98 9.86 27.19
CA GLU A 549 -5.99 11.32 27.20
C GLU A 549 -6.32 11.93 28.58
N LEU A 550 -6.63 11.11 29.58
CA LEU A 550 -6.84 11.59 30.96
C LEU A 550 -5.57 12.24 31.51
N SER A 551 -5.75 13.23 32.41
CA SER A 551 -4.66 13.93 33.11
C SER A 551 -3.67 12.98 33.75
N LEU A 552 -4.18 11.89 34.32
CA LEU A 552 -3.43 10.77 34.89
C LEU A 552 -2.32 10.23 33.97
N PHE A 553 -2.55 10.18 32.66
CA PHE A 553 -1.61 9.64 31.67
C PHE A 553 -0.85 10.71 30.88
N ALA A 554 -1.14 12.00 31.10
CA ALA A 554 -0.53 13.10 30.35
C ALA A 554 0.99 13.19 30.55
N SER A 555 1.50 12.78 31.72
CA SER A 555 2.93 12.80 32.05
C SER A 555 3.70 11.55 31.59
N ALA A 556 3.01 10.55 31.04
CA ALA A 556 3.61 9.29 30.59
C ALA A 556 4.37 9.45 29.26
N SER A 557 5.48 8.73 29.12
CA SER A 557 6.20 8.66 27.84
C SER A 557 5.38 7.89 26.79
N ARG A 558 5.62 8.15 25.49
CA ARG A 558 4.93 7.39 24.41
C ARG A 558 5.17 5.88 24.51
N GLY A 559 6.35 5.45 24.96
CA GLY A 559 6.64 4.03 25.17
C GLY A 559 5.82 3.42 26.31
N CYS A 560 5.62 4.18 27.39
CA CYS A 560 4.76 3.78 28.51
C CYS A 560 3.30 3.66 28.07
N LEU A 561 2.76 4.66 27.35
CA LEU A 561 1.39 4.62 26.82
C LEU A 561 1.16 3.44 25.87
N ARG A 562 2.14 3.11 25.01
CA ARG A 562 2.09 1.96 24.10
C ARG A 562 2.09 0.62 24.83
N SER A 563 2.79 0.52 25.95
CA SER A 563 2.83 -0.70 26.77
C SER A 563 1.54 -0.83 27.58
N LEU A 564 1.08 0.28 28.16
CA LEU A 564 -0.16 0.34 28.92
C LEU A 564 -1.38 0.01 28.06
N SER A 565 -1.46 0.53 26.83
CA SER A 565 -2.61 0.35 25.94
C SER A 565 -2.94 -1.12 25.71
N LEU A 566 -1.93 -2.00 25.64
CA LEU A 566 -2.09 -3.45 25.46
C LEU A 566 -2.79 -4.15 26.63
N HIS A 567 -2.79 -3.53 27.81
CA HIS A 567 -3.44 -4.07 29.02
C HIS A 567 -4.83 -3.50 29.28
N ILE A 568 -5.29 -2.57 28.43
CA ILE A 568 -6.63 -1.97 28.51
C ILE A 568 -7.62 -2.88 27.78
N LYS A 569 -8.71 -3.23 28.47
CA LYS A 569 -9.79 -4.03 27.93
C LYS A 569 -11.10 -3.27 28.02
N THR A 570 -12.03 -3.59 27.13
CA THR A 570 -13.40 -3.10 27.25
C THR A 570 -14.24 -4.09 28.05
N SER A 571 -15.12 -3.55 28.88
CA SER A 571 -16.10 -4.31 29.67
C SER A 571 -17.47 -3.67 29.48
N PHE A 572 -18.51 -4.51 29.48
CA PHE A 572 -19.89 -4.09 29.28
C PHE A 572 -20.74 -4.53 30.47
N CYS A 573 -21.61 -3.64 30.95
CA CYS A 573 -22.57 -3.96 32.00
C CYS A 573 -23.98 -3.56 31.57
N ALA A 574 -24.93 -4.48 31.72
CA ALA A 574 -26.35 -4.21 31.47
C ALA A 574 -27.03 -3.56 32.69
N PRO A 575 -28.17 -2.85 32.49
CA PRO A 575 -28.93 -2.26 33.59
C PRO A 575 -29.23 -3.28 34.70
N GLY A 576 -28.95 -2.92 35.94
CA GLY A 576 -29.17 -3.77 37.10
C GLY A 576 -28.01 -4.73 37.43
N GLU A 577 -27.01 -4.86 36.57
CA GLU A 577 -25.84 -5.71 36.82
C GLU A 577 -24.83 -5.03 37.75
N TYR A 578 -24.23 -5.83 38.62
CA TYR A 578 -23.13 -5.41 39.48
C TYR A 578 -21.81 -5.60 38.75
N LEU A 579 -21.03 -4.52 38.62
CA LEU A 579 -19.65 -4.56 38.14
C LEU A 579 -18.72 -5.12 39.23
N LEU A 580 -18.90 -4.65 40.46
CA LEU A 580 -18.15 -5.05 41.65
C LEU A 580 -19.12 -5.20 42.81
N ARG A 581 -18.90 -6.18 43.69
CA ARG A 581 -19.58 -6.28 44.98
C ARG A 581 -18.66 -5.88 46.11
N GLN A 582 -19.23 -5.46 47.23
CA GLN A 582 -18.51 -5.20 48.47
C GLN A 582 -17.76 -6.46 48.93
N GLY A 583 -16.46 -6.30 49.19
CA GLY A 583 -15.55 -7.38 49.59
C GLY A 583 -14.82 -8.08 48.45
N ASP A 584 -15.17 -7.80 47.19
CA ASP A 584 -14.45 -8.32 46.02
C ASP A 584 -13.02 -7.75 45.96
N ALA A 585 -12.09 -8.54 45.41
CA ALA A 585 -10.75 -8.06 45.11
C ALA A 585 -10.80 -7.19 43.87
N LEU A 586 -10.38 -5.92 43.99
CA LEU A 586 -10.25 -5.01 42.86
C LEU A 586 -9.12 -5.51 41.96
N GLN A 587 -9.44 -5.86 40.71
CA GLN A 587 -8.48 -6.37 39.72
C GLN A 587 -8.15 -5.34 38.64
N ALA A 588 -8.93 -4.28 38.50
CA ALA A 588 -8.77 -3.27 37.46
C ALA A 588 -9.26 -1.91 37.95
N ILE A 589 -8.75 -0.86 37.32
CA ILE A 589 -9.31 0.50 37.39
C ILE A 589 -10.27 0.63 36.21
N PHE A 590 -11.45 1.20 36.45
CA PHE A 590 -12.52 1.32 35.46
C PHE A 590 -12.75 2.77 35.10
N PHE A 591 -12.87 3.05 33.81
CA PHE A 591 -13.24 4.34 33.24
C PHE A 591 -14.60 4.20 32.56
N VAL A 592 -15.54 5.09 32.89
CA VAL A 592 -16.89 5.06 32.32
C VAL A 592 -16.93 5.83 31.00
N CYS A 593 -16.95 5.11 29.88
CA CYS A 593 -17.03 5.72 28.54
C CYS A 593 -18.44 6.19 28.19
N SER A 594 -19.45 5.43 28.62
CA SER A 594 -20.87 5.71 28.34
C SER A 594 -21.76 5.05 29.40
N GLY A 595 -22.95 5.61 29.60
CA GLY A 595 -23.93 5.14 30.57
C GLY A 595 -23.76 5.77 31.95
N SER A 596 -24.42 5.15 32.93
CA SER A 596 -24.46 5.61 34.32
C SER A 596 -24.51 4.44 35.29
N MET A 597 -23.79 4.57 36.40
CA MET A 597 -23.67 3.57 37.45
C MET A 597 -23.99 4.20 38.81
N GLU A 598 -24.51 3.40 39.74
CA GLU A 598 -24.69 3.76 41.14
C GLU A 598 -23.71 2.97 42.01
N VAL A 599 -23.14 3.64 43.01
CA VAL A 599 -22.35 3.02 44.06
C VAL A 599 -23.22 2.87 45.29
N LEU A 600 -23.33 1.66 45.80
CA LEU A 600 -24.22 1.27 46.90
C LEU A 600 -23.41 0.75 48.08
N LYS A 601 -23.77 1.15 49.30
CA LYS A 601 -23.24 0.56 50.53
C LYS A 601 -24.39 0.31 51.48
N ASP A 602 -24.55 -0.93 51.94
CA ASP A 602 -25.66 -1.35 52.81
C ASP A 602 -27.05 -0.94 52.27
N GLY A 603 -27.21 -0.92 50.94
CA GLY A 603 -28.44 -0.51 50.24
C GLY A 603 -28.64 1.01 50.08
N MET A 604 -27.73 1.83 50.59
CA MET A 604 -27.72 3.29 50.41
C MET A 604 -26.89 3.68 49.18
N VAL A 605 -27.45 4.54 48.32
CA VAL A 605 -26.71 5.13 47.19
C VAL A 605 -25.72 6.17 47.72
N LEU A 606 -24.42 5.91 47.55
CA LEU A 606 -23.34 6.81 47.95
C LEU A 606 -22.90 7.75 46.83
N ALA A 607 -22.92 7.28 45.58
CA ALA A 607 -22.51 8.07 44.42
C ALA A 607 -23.23 7.60 43.16
N ILE A 608 -23.38 8.51 42.19
CA ILE A 608 -23.79 8.20 40.82
C ILE A 608 -22.64 8.60 39.91
N LEU A 609 -22.19 7.66 39.09
CA LEU A 609 -21.04 7.80 38.21
C LEU A 609 -21.55 7.82 36.77
N GLY A 610 -21.18 8.85 36.02
CA GLY A 610 -21.54 9.05 34.62
C GLY A 610 -20.34 8.95 33.70
N LYS A 611 -20.54 9.36 32.44
CA LYS A 611 -19.49 9.41 31.43
C LYS A 611 -18.32 10.30 31.90
N GLY A 612 -17.10 9.75 31.82
CA GLY A 612 -15.86 10.43 32.19
C GLY A 612 -15.37 10.11 33.60
N ASP A 613 -16.15 9.38 34.40
CA ASP A 613 -15.77 9.08 35.77
C ASP A 613 -14.79 7.91 35.86
N LEU A 614 -13.83 8.04 36.78
CA LEU A 614 -12.79 7.04 37.06
C LEU A 614 -13.07 6.35 38.41
N ILE A 615 -13.14 5.03 38.37
CA ILE A 615 -13.46 4.16 39.49
C ILE A 615 -12.25 3.28 39.79
N GLY A 616 -11.79 3.30 41.02
CA GLY A 616 -10.62 2.52 41.40
C GLY A 616 -10.30 2.66 42.87
N ALA A 617 -9.03 2.54 43.21
CA ALA A 617 -8.55 2.71 44.56
C ALA A 617 -7.13 3.30 44.56
N ASN A 618 -6.77 3.93 45.66
CA ASN A 618 -5.39 4.35 45.90
C ASN A 618 -4.47 3.15 45.82
N LEU A 619 -3.48 3.24 44.94
CA LEU A 619 -2.49 2.20 44.74
C LEU A 619 -1.35 2.39 45.73
N SER A 620 -1.07 1.36 46.51
CA SER A 620 0.19 1.22 47.22
C SER A 620 1.03 0.18 46.49
N LEU A 621 2.35 0.38 46.43
CA LEU A 621 3.27 -0.58 45.82
C LEU A 621 3.43 -1.84 46.68
N ASP A 622 3.07 -1.78 47.98
CA ASP A 622 3.20 -2.89 48.93
C ASP A 622 1.94 -3.76 49.05
N ASP A 623 0.74 -3.20 48.80
CA ASP A 623 -0.54 -3.92 48.93
C ASP A 623 -0.93 -4.63 47.63
N ARG A 624 -0.75 -5.96 47.59
CA ARG A 624 -1.05 -6.76 46.40
C ARG A 624 -2.54 -7.03 46.15
N VAL A 625 -3.41 -6.83 47.14
CA VAL A 625 -4.84 -7.10 47.02
C VAL A 625 -5.63 -6.00 47.71
N ILE A 626 -6.43 -5.26 46.95
CA ILE A 626 -7.33 -4.23 47.46
C ILE A 626 -8.75 -4.80 47.47
N LYS A 627 -9.44 -4.73 48.60
CA LYS A 627 -10.87 -5.12 48.70
C LYS A 627 -11.78 -3.91 48.52
N THR A 628 -12.88 -4.10 47.83
CA THR A 628 -13.91 -3.07 47.60
C THR A 628 -14.77 -2.86 48.86
N ASN A 629 -15.09 -1.60 49.17
CA ASN A 629 -15.92 -1.20 50.32
C ASN A 629 -17.40 -0.95 49.95
N ALA A 630 -17.73 -1.00 48.65
CA ALA A 630 -19.06 -0.71 48.13
C ALA A 630 -19.39 -1.58 46.92
N ASP A 631 -20.67 -1.79 46.68
CA ASP A 631 -21.22 -2.37 45.46
C ASP A 631 -21.24 -1.31 44.35
N VAL A 632 -20.89 -1.68 43.12
CA VAL A 632 -21.02 -0.80 41.95
C VAL A 632 -21.96 -1.45 40.95
N LYS A 633 -23.06 -0.79 40.63
CA LYS A 633 -24.15 -1.35 39.82
C LYS A 633 -24.52 -0.42 38.66
N ALA A 634 -24.75 -0.98 37.48
CA ALA A 634 -25.14 -0.21 36.31
C ALA A 634 -26.62 0.18 36.36
N LEU A 635 -26.94 1.44 36.05
CA LEU A 635 -28.31 1.96 35.92
C LEU A 635 -28.79 1.85 34.47
N THR A 636 -27.88 2.08 33.53
CA THR A 636 -28.12 2.01 32.08
C THR A 636 -27.15 1.00 31.46
N TYR A 637 -27.17 0.85 30.13
CA TYR A 637 -26.12 0.10 29.44
C TYR A 637 -24.81 0.88 29.54
N CYS A 638 -23.82 0.30 30.22
CA CYS A 638 -22.55 0.94 30.49
C CYS A 638 -21.42 0.29 29.70
N ASP A 639 -20.72 1.14 28.93
CA ASP A 639 -19.47 0.78 28.28
C ASP A 639 -18.32 1.29 29.14
N LEU A 640 -17.44 0.38 29.54
CA LEU A 640 -16.34 0.64 30.44
C LEU A 640 -15.02 0.26 29.78
N GLN A 641 -13.98 1.08 29.99
CA GLN A 641 -12.61 0.68 29.72
C GLN A 641 -11.93 0.35 31.05
N CYS A 642 -11.27 -0.80 31.13
CA CYS A 642 -10.61 -1.25 32.33
C CYS A 642 -9.12 -1.50 32.11
N VAL A 643 -8.31 -0.95 33.00
CA VAL A 643 -6.86 -1.19 33.06
C VAL A 643 -6.62 -2.25 34.11
N ASN A 644 -6.17 -3.44 33.69
CA ASN A 644 -5.86 -4.51 34.64
C ASN A 644 -4.71 -4.08 35.55
N LEU A 645 -4.91 -4.14 36.87
CA LEU A 645 -3.92 -3.75 37.87
C LEU A 645 -2.63 -4.55 37.73
N ARG A 646 -2.71 -5.84 37.41
CA ARG A 646 -1.51 -6.66 37.21
C ARG A 646 -0.65 -6.13 36.05
N GLY A 647 -1.29 -5.85 34.91
CA GLY A 647 -0.59 -5.30 33.75
C GLY A 647 -0.11 -3.88 34.00
N LEU A 648 -0.87 -3.10 34.75
CA LEU A 648 -0.45 -1.76 35.18
C LEU A 648 0.80 -1.81 36.04
N TYR A 649 0.86 -2.65 37.08
CA TYR A 649 2.05 -2.81 37.90
C TYR A 649 3.27 -3.27 37.08
N GLU A 650 3.09 -4.24 36.17
CA GLU A 650 4.16 -4.67 35.25
C GLU A 650 4.71 -3.51 34.40
N VAL A 651 3.84 -2.59 33.95
CA VAL A 651 4.26 -1.39 33.22
C VAL A 651 4.91 -0.35 34.14
N LEU A 652 4.37 -0.12 35.34
CA LEU A 652 4.94 0.83 36.30
C LEU A 652 6.33 0.41 36.77
N ASP A 653 6.58 -0.90 36.93
CA ASP A 653 7.89 -1.47 37.24
C ASP A 653 8.92 -1.20 36.11
N LEU A 654 8.48 -1.20 34.85
CA LEU A 654 9.32 -0.87 33.69
C LEU A 654 9.58 0.65 33.55
N TYR A 655 8.70 1.49 34.10
CA TYR A 655 8.77 2.96 34.00
C TYR A 655 8.73 3.61 35.40
N PRO A 656 9.79 3.46 36.22
CA PRO A 656 9.79 3.92 37.61
C PRO A 656 9.63 5.44 37.74
N GLU A 657 10.16 6.21 36.77
CA GLU A 657 10.01 7.68 36.72
C GLU A 657 8.54 8.11 36.65
N TYR A 658 7.72 7.33 35.94
CA TYR A 658 6.29 7.58 35.82
C TYR A 658 5.51 6.99 37.00
N SER A 659 5.94 5.85 37.54
CA SER A 659 5.29 5.17 38.68
C SER A 659 5.04 6.10 39.87
N HIS A 660 6.04 6.87 40.30
CA HIS A 660 5.88 7.77 41.44
C HIS A 660 4.85 8.87 41.19
N ARG A 661 4.81 9.41 39.97
CA ARG A 661 3.83 10.43 39.57
C ARG A 661 2.44 9.86 39.48
N PHE A 662 2.30 8.69 38.83
CA PHE A 662 1.03 8.00 38.69
C PHE A 662 0.36 7.71 40.04
N VAL A 663 1.12 7.25 41.04
CA VAL A 663 0.60 7.00 42.40
C VAL A 663 0.12 8.28 43.10
N GLN A 664 0.72 9.42 42.80
CA GLN A 664 0.28 10.72 43.34
C GLN A 664 -0.96 11.23 42.60
N ASP A 665 -0.95 11.17 41.27
CA ASP A 665 -2.00 11.70 40.40
C ASP A 665 -3.30 10.90 40.55
N ILE A 666 -3.22 9.57 40.69
CA ILE A 666 -4.41 8.72 40.86
C ILE A 666 -5.21 9.05 42.13
N GLN A 667 -4.55 9.53 43.19
CA GLN A 667 -5.25 9.93 44.42
C GLN A 667 -6.15 11.14 44.22
N GLN A 668 -5.81 12.01 43.25
CA GLN A 668 -6.54 13.24 42.96
C GLN A 668 -7.58 13.04 41.85
N ASP A 669 -7.29 12.17 40.88
CA ASP A 669 -8.10 11.97 39.67
C ASP A 669 -9.19 10.88 39.83
N LEU A 670 -9.22 10.14 40.94
CA LEU A 670 -10.28 9.15 41.22
C LEU A 670 -11.61 9.85 41.59
N THR A 671 -12.65 9.67 40.77
CA THR A 671 -14.00 10.14 41.09
C THR A 671 -14.56 9.42 42.31
N TYR A 672 -14.30 8.11 42.43
CA TYR A 672 -14.70 7.33 43.61
C TYR A 672 -13.64 6.31 44.00
N ASN A 673 -13.17 6.41 45.24
CA ASN A 673 -12.21 5.49 45.83
C ASN A 673 -12.92 4.34 46.57
N LEU A 674 -12.82 3.15 46.00
CA LEU A 674 -13.44 1.93 46.51
C LEU A 674 -12.77 1.37 47.77
N ARG A 675 -11.60 1.89 48.18
CA ARG A 675 -10.89 1.46 49.39
C ARG A 675 -11.40 2.19 50.64
N GLU A 676 -11.58 3.50 50.58
CA GLU A 676 -11.79 4.33 51.78
C GLU A 676 -13.27 4.64 52.05
N GLY A 677 -14.17 4.59 51.07
CA GLY A 677 -15.50 5.17 51.26
C GLY A 677 -15.40 6.69 51.49
N HIS A 678 -16.52 7.40 51.45
CA HIS A 678 -16.49 8.86 51.54
C HIS A 678 -16.02 9.31 52.94
N GLU A 679 -14.99 10.17 52.97
CA GLU A 679 -14.41 10.93 54.10
C GLU A 679 -13.25 10.33 54.93
N THR A 680 -12.01 10.65 54.53
CA THR A 680 -10.87 10.92 55.46
C THR A 680 -9.91 12.00 54.93
N HIS A 681 -10.43 13.09 54.33
CA HIS A 681 -9.60 14.22 53.89
C HIS A 681 -10.05 15.56 54.50
N VAL A 682 -10.19 15.67 55.83
CA VAL A 682 -10.17 16.98 56.52
C VAL A 682 -9.60 16.89 57.94
N ILE A 683 -8.40 16.34 58.18
CA ILE A 683 -7.61 16.72 59.38
C ILE A 683 -6.12 16.61 59.06
N LEU A 684 -5.55 17.66 58.48
CA LEU A 684 -4.18 18.10 58.76
C LEU A 684 -4.08 19.57 58.37
N TYR A 685 -3.34 20.37 59.13
CA TYR A 685 -3.19 21.84 59.04
C TYR A 685 -4.17 22.70 59.85
N THR A 686 -4.15 22.57 61.17
CA THR A 686 -4.27 23.75 62.07
C THR A 686 -3.39 23.58 63.31
N HIS A 687 -2.08 23.68 63.11
CA HIS A 687 -1.17 24.12 64.18
C HIS A 687 -0.15 25.10 63.60
N LEU A 688 -0.50 26.38 63.61
CA LEU A 688 0.46 27.48 63.75
C LEU A 688 -0.22 28.64 64.52
N PRO A 689 0.56 29.43 65.28
CA PRO A 689 0.08 30.17 66.44
C PRO A 689 -0.46 31.56 66.10
N ASN A 690 -1.38 32.02 66.94
CA ASN A 690 -1.94 33.37 66.99
C ASN A 690 -0.87 34.46 67.02
N SER A 691 -0.85 35.35 66.02
CA SER A 691 -0.52 36.75 66.25
C SER A 691 -1.04 37.65 65.12
N LEU A 692 -1.68 38.75 65.54
CA LEU A 692 -1.95 40.01 64.83
C LEU A 692 -3.34 40.18 64.17
N TYR A 693 -4.23 40.76 64.99
CA TYR A 693 -5.34 41.62 64.63
C TYR A 693 -4.91 42.77 63.68
N ASN A 694 -5.67 43.02 62.60
CA ASN A 694 -6.45 44.25 62.41
C ASN A 694 -7.22 44.32 61.08
N GLU A 695 -8.48 44.80 61.22
CA GLU A 695 -9.31 45.63 60.32
C GLU A 695 -9.44 45.33 58.81
N CYS A 696 -10.68 45.06 58.35
CA CYS A 696 -11.44 45.97 57.47
C CYS A 696 -12.85 45.45 57.12
N THR A 697 -13.85 46.20 57.58
CA THR A 697 -15.09 46.68 56.93
C THR A 697 -15.91 45.84 55.93
N VAL A 698 -17.20 45.78 56.30
CA VAL A 698 -18.41 45.41 55.54
C VAL A 698 -18.64 46.32 54.32
N GLY A 699 -19.10 45.74 53.20
CA GLY A 699 -19.62 46.48 52.04
C GLY A 699 -20.47 45.59 51.12
N THR A 700 -21.79 45.73 51.24
CA THR A 700 -22.86 45.09 50.46
C THR A 700 -22.94 45.64 49.02
N VAL A 701 -23.16 44.79 47.99
CA VAL A 701 -23.60 45.24 46.65
C VAL A 701 -24.66 44.29 46.06
N ARG A 702 -25.66 44.94 45.44
CA ARG A 702 -27.00 44.53 44.96
C ARG A 702 -27.03 43.66 43.70
N GLN A 703 -28.14 42.91 43.58
CA GLN A 703 -28.74 42.36 42.36
C GLN A 703 -29.50 43.45 41.56
N GLU A 704 -29.35 43.42 40.23
CA GLU A 704 -30.24 43.93 39.17
C GLU A 704 -29.70 43.29 37.86
N GLY A 705 -30.44 42.84 36.86
CA GLY A 705 -31.87 42.83 36.56
C GLY A 705 -32.06 41.95 35.30
N GLN A 706 -33.28 41.48 35.09
CA GLN A 706 -33.68 40.50 34.08
C GLN A 706 -34.81 41.13 33.24
N GLU A 707 -34.57 41.42 31.96
CA GLU A 707 -35.52 41.76 30.88
C GLU A 707 -34.64 42.03 29.64
N SER A 708 -34.84 41.53 28.43
CA SER A 708 -36.08 41.37 27.67
C SER A 708 -35.75 40.62 26.36
N VAL A 709 -36.67 39.79 25.88
CA VAL A 709 -36.63 39.06 24.60
C VAL A 709 -37.82 39.54 23.76
N GLU A 710 -37.59 40.18 22.62
CA GLU A 710 -38.33 39.97 21.35
C GLU A 710 -37.97 40.99 20.25
N LYS A 711 -38.08 40.52 18.99
CA LYS A 711 -38.15 41.22 17.68
C LYS A 711 -36.85 41.77 17.04
N ALA A 712 -36.39 41.08 15.98
CA ALA A 712 -36.77 41.34 14.56
C ALA A 712 -35.67 40.98 13.52
N ARG A 713 -36.16 40.59 12.32
CA ARG A 713 -35.52 40.39 10.99
C ARG A 713 -35.04 38.96 10.70
N GLY A 714 -35.47 38.27 9.63
CA GLY A 714 -36.16 38.68 8.41
C GLY A 714 -35.20 38.74 7.20
N GLU A 715 -35.18 37.64 6.45
CA GLU A 715 -34.91 37.45 5.01
C GLU A 715 -33.65 38.05 4.33
N LYS A 716 -32.95 37.21 3.55
CA LYS A 716 -32.89 37.35 2.08
C LYS A 716 -32.27 36.12 1.38
N LEU A 717 -33.05 35.60 0.43
CA LEU A 717 -32.75 35.05 -0.91
C LEU A 717 -31.61 34.05 -1.10
#